data_AF-A0AAR2M5U4-F1
#
_entry.id   AF-A0AAR2M5U4-F1
#
_cell.length_a   1.000
_cell.length_b   1.000
_cell.length_c   1.000
_cell.angle_alpha   90.00
_cell.angle_beta   90.00
_cell.angle_gamma   90.00
#
_symmetry.space_group_name_H-M   'P 1'
#
loop_
_entity.id
_entity.type
_entity.pdbx_description
1 polymer ?
#
loop_
_entity_poly.entity_id
_entity_poly.type
_entity_poly.pdbx_seq_one_letter_code
_entity_poly.pdbx_strand_id
1 'polypeptide(L)'
;MWEGLRLQVLLLCLGAVLWSSAAVAGSRGPQDRGHRHHHPSVYRSRERRKEGQVLHRSKRGWVWNQFFVIEEYTGPDPVLVGRLHSDVDTGDGNIKYILSGEGAGTIFVIDDRTGNIHATKTLDREEQAEYTLTAQAVARDTNKPLEPPSEFIVKVQDINDNPPVFLHGPYYASVAEMSNVGTSVIQVTASDADDPTYGNSAKLVYSILQGQPYFSVEPHSGIIRTALPNMDREAKQEYDVVIQAKDMGGHMGGLSGTAQVKITLTDVNDNPPKFSQGVYAMSVSEDKVPGEEVGRLKAKDTDQGENGLVDYTVLEGDGMNYFEISKDSETQEAVIKLKKPVDFETKRSYTLKVEATNPYLDTRFISWGPYKDTTIVKISVEDADEPPSFMATSYTFEVEENAPGGTLVGRVHARDTDIANNPIRYLIPRYTDLEEFFTISPEDGTIKTTRSLDRETQAWHNISVSATEIGGHHQDAKVRVNIKVKDVNDNAPEFATQEEVLMCENVTPENQQNLPAVDKDEMAHRQHFHFSLAPRVANNLNFSLKDNRDSTANVMVIRRGFSRMTQGVYELPIEINDNGVPPMSSTNTLMIRVCSCDSKGTILSCNVEPFVLPAGLSTGALIAILACIVILLAIVVLFVALRRQKKEPLIVLEEEDIRENIITYDDEGGGEEDTEAFDIATLQNPDGANGFLPRKDIKPELQYPLRPGLRPVANSVDVDDFIKTRISDADNDPTAPPYDSIQVYGYEGRGSIAGSLSSLESVTTDSDLDYDYLQSWGPRFKKLADLYGTKDSADDNS
;
A
#
# COMPACT_ATOMS: atom_id res chain seq x y z
N MET A 1 -9.69 -45.38 -1.84
CA MET A 1 -10.79 -45.80 -2.73
C MET A 1 -10.16 -46.12 -4.07
N TRP A 2 -10.12 -47.40 -4.45
CA TRP A 2 -9.74 -47.99 -5.75
C TRP A 2 -8.38 -47.66 -6.39
N GLU A 3 -7.72 -48.74 -6.81
CA GLU A 3 -6.46 -48.79 -7.52
C GLU A 3 -6.67 -48.79 -9.05
N GLY A 4 -5.67 -48.31 -9.79
CA GLY A 4 -4.96 -49.20 -10.72
C GLY A 4 -5.38 -49.31 -12.20
N LEU A 5 -4.37 -49.74 -12.97
CA LEU A 5 -4.28 -50.19 -14.38
C LEU A 5 -3.85 -49.15 -15.44
N ARG A 6 -3.06 -49.52 -16.48
CA ARG A 6 -1.93 -50.49 -16.67
C ARG A 6 -1.52 -50.49 -18.16
N LEU A 7 -0.20 -50.62 -18.46
CA LEU A 7 0.37 -51.17 -19.73
C LEU A 7 0.05 -50.40 -21.06
N GLN A 8 0.60 -50.65 -22.26
CA GLN A 8 1.93 -51.01 -22.85
C GLN A 8 1.71 -51.14 -24.40
N VAL A 9 2.64 -51.05 -25.36
CA VAL A 9 4.00 -50.44 -25.56
C VAL A 9 4.37 -50.65 -27.05
N LEU A 10 5.11 -49.77 -27.75
CA LEU A 10 6.06 -50.09 -28.87
C LEU A 10 6.62 -48.84 -29.63
N LEU A 11 7.96 -48.78 -29.78
CA LEU A 11 8.86 -48.39 -30.91
C LEU A 11 8.37 -47.41 -32.03
N LEU A 12 9.19 -46.54 -32.68
CA LEU A 12 10.63 -46.59 -33.05
C LEU A 12 11.20 -45.19 -33.51
N CYS A 13 12.54 -45.08 -33.60
CA CYS A 13 13.37 -44.06 -34.31
C CYS A 13 13.42 -42.61 -33.73
N LEU A 14 14.53 -42.13 -33.14
CA LEU A 14 15.86 -41.72 -33.70
C LEU A 14 15.90 -40.23 -34.11
N GLY A 15 16.82 -39.38 -33.62
CA GLY A 15 17.87 -39.61 -32.61
C GLY A 15 18.87 -38.43 -32.52
N ALA A 16 19.96 -38.66 -31.76
CA ALA A 16 21.17 -37.83 -31.62
C ALA A 16 21.06 -36.44 -30.93
N VAL A 17 22.07 -35.90 -30.25
CA VAL A 17 23.18 -36.43 -29.41
C VAL A 17 23.83 -35.18 -28.79
N LEU A 18 24.23 -35.23 -27.51
CA LEU A 18 25.48 -34.67 -26.94
C LEU A 18 25.38 -34.66 -25.42
N TRP A 19 26.38 -35.21 -24.73
CA TRP A 19 26.90 -34.65 -23.47
C TRP A 19 28.28 -35.24 -23.14
N SER A 20 29.19 -34.33 -22.79
CA SER A 20 30.09 -34.40 -21.63
C SER A 20 31.01 -35.62 -21.46
N SER A 21 32.30 -35.37 -21.71
CA SER A 21 33.43 -36.23 -21.32
C SER A 21 33.80 -36.05 -19.84
N ALA A 22 34.11 -37.13 -19.11
CA ALA A 22 35.10 -37.11 -18.01
C ALA A 22 35.56 -38.51 -17.52
N ALA A 23 36.78 -38.88 -17.91
CA ALA A 23 37.86 -39.43 -17.05
C ALA A 23 37.85 -40.85 -16.40
N VAL A 24 39.10 -41.34 -16.26
CA VAL A 24 39.66 -42.36 -15.32
C VAL A 24 39.71 -43.86 -15.71
N ALA A 25 40.88 -44.22 -16.27
CA ALA A 25 41.77 -45.36 -15.97
C ALA A 25 41.28 -46.84 -15.85
N GLY A 26 42.00 -47.75 -16.53
CA GLY A 26 41.99 -49.20 -16.28
C GLY A 26 42.77 -50.02 -17.33
N SER A 27 43.97 -50.53 -16.99
CA SER A 27 44.94 -51.10 -17.94
C SER A 27 44.91 -52.63 -18.13
N ARG A 28 45.28 -53.11 -19.33
CA ARG A 28 46.21 -54.27 -19.57
C ARG A 28 46.60 -54.36 -21.07
N GLY A 29 47.90 -54.57 -21.36
CA GLY A 29 48.48 -54.67 -22.73
C GLY A 29 48.65 -56.12 -23.23
N PRO A 30 49.70 -56.50 -24.02
CA PRO A 30 50.89 -55.73 -24.44
C PRO A 30 51.40 -55.96 -25.91
N GLN A 31 52.61 -55.45 -26.23
CA GLN A 31 53.51 -55.74 -27.40
C GLN A 31 53.10 -55.13 -28.77
N ASP A 32 54.00 -54.68 -29.68
CA ASP A 32 55.48 -54.75 -29.71
C ASP A 32 56.16 -53.50 -30.39
N ARG A 33 57.51 -53.43 -30.37
CA ARG A 33 58.43 -52.39 -30.90
C ARG A 33 58.73 -52.60 -32.42
N GLY A 34 59.34 -51.70 -33.19
CA GLY A 34 59.83 -50.32 -32.97
C GLY A 34 60.71 -49.77 -34.13
N HIS A 35 61.09 -48.49 -34.02
CA HIS A 35 62.21 -47.72 -34.64
C HIS A 35 62.69 -47.82 -36.12
N ARG A 36 62.71 -46.62 -36.76
CA ARG A 36 63.81 -45.91 -37.49
C ARG A 36 64.88 -46.70 -38.29
N HIS A 37 65.18 -46.24 -39.52
CA HIS A 37 66.48 -45.75 -40.07
C HIS A 37 66.23 -45.28 -41.54
N HIS A 38 66.69 -44.14 -42.10
CA HIS A 38 68.02 -43.49 -42.32
C HIS A 38 68.83 -43.99 -43.55
N HIS A 39 69.14 -43.03 -44.47
CA HIS A 39 70.14 -43.05 -45.55
C HIS A 39 69.97 -44.02 -46.75
N PRO A 40 70.74 -43.88 -47.88
CA PRO A 40 71.61 -42.77 -48.33
C PRO A 40 71.40 -42.32 -49.81
N SER A 41 72.12 -41.27 -50.22
CA SER A 41 72.40 -40.92 -51.63
C SER A 41 73.77 -41.43 -52.09
N VAL A 42 73.88 -42.12 -53.23
CA VAL A 42 75.17 -42.32 -53.95
C VAL A 42 74.95 -42.33 -55.48
N TYR A 43 75.89 -41.70 -56.20
CA TYR A 43 76.01 -41.63 -57.66
C TYR A 43 76.01 -43.01 -58.35
N ARG A 44 75.47 -43.07 -59.58
CA ARG A 44 76.07 -43.89 -60.64
C ARG A 44 75.85 -43.32 -62.05
N SER A 45 76.94 -42.90 -62.68
CA SER A 45 76.98 -42.47 -64.08
C SER A 45 76.76 -43.65 -65.03
N ARG A 46 75.95 -43.45 -66.07
CA ARG A 46 75.98 -44.27 -67.29
C ARG A 46 75.54 -43.44 -68.50
N GLU A 47 76.51 -43.02 -69.30
CA GLU A 47 76.24 -42.40 -70.59
C GLU A 47 75.57 -43.41 -71.54
N ARG A 48 74.55 -42.95 -72.26
CA ARG A 48 74.16 -43.52 -73.55
C ARG A 48 73.53 -42.43 -74.41
N ARG A 49 74.24 -42.02 -75.47
CA ARG A 49 73.71 -41.13 -76.51
C ARG A 49 72.44 -41.72 -77.12
N LYS A 50 71.41 -40.89 -77.29
CA LYS A 50 70.44 -40.96 -78.39
C LYS A 50 70.04 -39.54 -78.83
N GLU A 51 69.69 -39.42 -80.10
CA GLU A 51 69.62 -38.14 -80.81
C GLU A 51 68.34 -37.33 -80.56
N GLY A 52 68.40 -36.09 -81.07
CA GLY A 52 67.40 -35.04 -81.03
C GLY A 52 65.94 -35.46 -81.02
N GLN A 53 65.26 -35.06 -79.95
CA GLN A 53 63.82 -34.85 -79.95
C GLN A 53 63.58 -33.35 -79.74
N VAL A 54 63.13 -32.66 -80.80
CA VAL A 54 62.79 -31.24 -80.72
C VAL A 54 61.54 -31.11 -79.86
N LEU A 55 61.69 -30.60 -78.65
CA LEU A 55 60.57 -30.26 -77.78
C LEU A 55 59.85 -29.04 -78.37
N HIS A 56 58.68 -29.27 -78.96
CA HIS A 56 57.75 -28.18 -79.30
C HIS A 56 57.30 -27.53 -77.99
N ARG A 57 57.93 -26.42 -77.62
CA ARG A 57 57.57 -25.64 -76.43
C ARG A 57 56.27 -24.89 -76.74
N SER A 58 55.13 -25.46 -76.39
CA SER A 58 53.92 -24.67 -76.22
C SER A 58 54.20 -23.58 -75.17
N LYS A 59 54.16 -22.31 -75.58
CA LYS A 59 54.12 -21.18 -74.64
C LYS A 59 52.89 -21.43 -73.76
N ARG A 60 53.08 -21.60 -72.45
CA ARG A 60 52.00 -21.29 -71.51
C ARG A 60 51.78 -19.79 -71.61
N GLY A 61 50.64 -19.36 -72.13
CA GLY A 61 50.26 -17.96 -72.13
C GLY A 61 50.13 -17.48 -70.68
N TRP A 62 50.65 -16.29 -70.39
CA TRP A 62 50.24 -15.56 -69.20
C TRP A 62 48.84 -15.03 -69.48
N VAL A 63 47.86 -15.47 -68.70
CA VAL A 63 46.48 -14.98 -68.82
C VAL A 63 46.36 -13.78 -67.88
N TRP A 64 46.54 -12.57 -68.43
CA TRP A 64 45.97 -11.36 -67.85
C TRP A 64 44.54 -11.24 -68.37
N ASN A 65 43.59 -11.77 -67.61
CA ASN A 65 42.16 -11.65 -67.85
C ASN A 65 41.50 -10.59 -66.96
N GLN A 66 42.29 -9.68 -66.37
CA GLN A 66 41.79 -8.62 -65.48
C GLN A 66 42.51 -7.29 -65.75
N PHE A 67 41.73 -6.23 -65.90
CA PHE A 67 42.19 -4.84 -65.77
C PHE A 67 41.56 -4.21 -64.51
N PHE A 68 42.18 -3.15 -64.03
CA PHE A 68 41.72 -2.40 -62.86
C PHE A 68 41.55 -0.93 -63.23
N VAL A 69 40.45 -0.33 -62.78
CA VAL A 69 40.15 1.10 -62.95
C VAL A 69 39.69 1.61 -61.59
N ILE A 70 40.23 2.73 -61.12
CA ILE A 70 39.75 3.36 -59.88
C ILE A 70 38.43 4.07 -60.20
N GLU A 71 37.45 3.96 -59.31
CA GLU A 71 36.21 4.73 -59.41
C GLU A 71 36.42 6.23 -59.20
N GLU A 72 35.38 7.04 -59.48
CA GLU A 72 35.37 8.50 -59.28
C GLU A 72 36.59 9.25 -59.90
N TYR A 73 37.34 8.62 -60.80
CA TYR A 73 38.69 9.08 -61.15
C TYR A 73 38.67 10.39 -61.96
N THR A 74 39.12 11.46 -61.32
CA THR A 74 39.09 12.86 -61.83
C THR A 74 40.22 13.24 -62.79
N GLY A 75 40.87 12.25 -63.42
CA GLY A 75 41.99 12.48 -64.35
C GLY A 75 41.56 12.90 -65.77
N PRO A 76 42.49 12.92 -66.74
CA PRO A 76 42.20 13.36 -68.10
C PRO A 76 41.35 12.33 -68.86
N ASP A 77 40.12 12.72 -69.20
CA ASP A 77 39.22 11.91 -70.02
C ASP A 77 39.68 11.77 -71.48
N PRO A 78 39.49 10.59 -72.12
CA PRO A 78 38.95 9.36 -71.54
C PRO A 78 40.05 8.53 -70.84
N VAL A 79 39.72 7.93 -69.70
CA VAL A 79 40.68 7.25 -68.81
C VAL A 79 41.20 5.95 -69.43
N LEU A 80 42.52 5.81 -69.61
CA LEU A 80 43.13 4.58 -70.16
C LEU A 80 43.05 3.41 -69.16
N VAL A 81 42.19 2.44 -69.45
CA VAL A 81 41.96 1.21 -68.65
C VAL A 81 43.07 0.18 -68.87
N GLY A 82 43.57 0.09 -70.11
CA GLY A 82 44.53 -0.93 -70.50
C GLY A 82 44.77 -0.95 -72.00
N ARG A 83 45.63 -1.86 -72.44
CA ARG A 83 45.93 -2.06 -73.86
C ARG A 83 45.95 -3.55 -74.20
N LEU A 84 45.21 -3.90 -75.24
CA LEU A 84 45.25 -5.23 -75.85
C LEU A 84 46.22 -5.23 -77.04
N HIS A 85 46.88 -6.37 -77.24
CA HIS A 85 47.84 -6.57 -78.33
C HIS A 85 47.94 -8.07 -78.66
N SER A 86 47.84 -8.43 -79.93
CA SER A 86 48.15 -9.78 -80.44
C SER A 86 49.58 -9.82 -80.97
N ASP A 87 50.30 -10.93 -80.82
CA ASP A 87 51.64 -11.09 -81.40
C ASP A 87 51.63 -11.30 -82.93
N VAL A 88 50.44 -11.35 -83.54
CA VAL A 88 50.22 -11.25 -84.99
C VAL A 88 50.25 -9.78 -85.47
N ASP A 89 50.07 -8.81 -84.56
CA ASP A 89 50.07 -7.38 -84.88
C ASP A 89 51.50 -6.84 -85.05
N THR A 90 51.95 -6.77 -86.30
CA THR A 90 53.28 -6.25 -86.64
C THR A 90 53.36 -4.71 -86.69
N GLY A 91 52.26 -4.00 -86.38
CA GLY A 91 52.18 -2.54 -86.48
C GLY A 91 52.02 -2.01 -87.91
N ASP A 92 51.73 -2.88 -88.88
CA ASP A 92 51.46 -2.54 -90.28
C ASP A 92 50.04 -1.97 -90.52
N GLY A 93 49.18 -2.02 -89.50
CA GLY A 93 47.80 -1.53 -89.54
C GLY A 93 46.78 -2.53 -90.11
N ASN A 94 47.19 -3.75 -90.47
CA ASN A 94 46.30 -4.75 -91.07
C ASN A 94 45.38 -5.45 -90.06
N ILE A 95 45.64 -5.30 -88.75
CA ILE A 95 44.78 -5.79 -87.68
C ILE A 95 43.83 -4.70 -87.20
N LYS A 96 42.63 -5.12 -86.79
CA LYS A 96 41.62 -4.33 -86.10
C LYS A 96 41.23 -5.00 -84.80
N TYR A 97 41.23 -4.25 -83.70
CA TYR A 97 40.71 -4.70 -82.41
C TYR A 97 39.23 -4.35 -82.27
N ILE A 98 38.43 -5.29 -81.77
CA ILE A 98 37.00 -5.13 -81.50
C ILE A 98 36.72 -5.54 -80.06
N LEU A 99 35.87 -4.78 -79.38
CA LEU A 99 35.41 -5.00 -78.01
C LEU A 99 33.90 -5.26 -78.01
N SER A 100 33.45 -6.26 -77.27
CA SER A 100 32.04 -6.58 -77.01
C SER A 100 31.86 -7.00 -75.54
N GLY A 101 30.62 -7.11 -75.07
CA GLY A 101 30.30 -7.40 -73.66
C GLY A 101 29.68 -6.20 -72.94
N GLU A 102 29.77 -6.21 -71.61
CA GLU A 102 29.11 -5.24 -70.73
C GLU A 102 29.78 -3.86 -70.83
N GLY A 103 28.98 -2.81 -71.07
CA GLY A 103 29.51 -1.45 -71.25
C GLY A 103 30.33 -1.20 -72.52
N ALA A 104 30.53 -2.20 -73.39
CA ALA A 104 31.28 -2.04 -74.63
C ALA A 104 30.63 -1.00 -75.56
N GLY A 105 31.41 -0.02 -76.02
CA GLY A 105 30.96 1.07 -76.89
C GLY A 105 30.13 2.17 -76.21
N THR A 106 29.91 2.10 -74.89
CA THR A 106 29.09 3.07 -74.12
C THR A 106 29.75 3.54 -72.83
N ILE A 107 30.51 2.66 -72.18
CA ILE A 107 31.37 2.92 -71.02
C ILE A 107 32.82 2.73 -71.47
N PHE A 108 33.14 1.57 -72.06
CA PHE A 108 34.47 1.22 -72.54
C PHE A 108 34.59 1.30 -74.06
N VAL A 109 35.55 2.06 -74.57
CA VAL A 109 35.83 2.23 -76.00
C VAL A 109 37.26 1.79 -76.31
N ILE A 110 37.41 0.89 -77.29
CA ILE A 110 38.71 0.45 -77.78
C ILE A 110 39.12 1.23 -79.04
N ASP A 111 40.36 1.69 -79.08
CA ASP A 111 41.00 2.18 -80.30
C ASP A 111 41.29 0.99 -81.23
N ASP A 112 40.65 0.99 -82.39
CA ASP A 112 40.68 -0.11 -83.35
C ASP A 112 42.06 -0.33 -84.00
N ARG A 113 43.01 0.60 -83.85
CA ARG A 113 44.40 0.51 -84.34
C ARG A 113 45.40 0.23 -83.22
N THR A 114 45.30 0.94 -82.09
CA THR A 114 46.30 0.81 -81.03
C THR A 114 45.99 -0.31 -80.04
N GLY A 115 44.72 -0.71 -79.92
CA GLY A 115 44.25 -1.66 -78.91
C GLY A 115 44.08 -1.05 -77.51
N ASN A 116 44.25 0.27 -77.37
CA ASN A 116 44.01 0.99 -76.10
C ASN A 116 42.52 1.01 -75.77
N ILE A 117 42.15 0.52 -74.58
CA ILE A 117 40.79 0.60 -74.03
C ILE A 117 40.73 1.81 -73.12
N HIS A 118 39.75 2.68 -73.32
CA HIS A 118 39.48 3.82 -72.44
C HIS A 118 38.07 3.75 -71.86
N ALA A 119 37.91 4.14 -70.60
CA ALA A 119 36.63 4.46 -70.01
C ALA A 119 36.24 5.89 -70.42
N THR A 120 35.00 6.05 -70.87
CA THR A 120 34.45 7.32 -71.40
C THR A 120 33.46 7.98 -70.43
N LYS A 121 33.36 7.43 -69.22
CA LYS A 121 32.58 7.90 -68.08
C LYS A 121 33.37 7.61 -66.82
N THR A 122 33.09 8.35 -65.75
CA THR A 122 33.38 7.91 -64.39
C THR A 122 32.68 6.57 -64.12
N LEU A 123 33.31 5.74 -63.30
CA LEU A 123 32.76 4.49 -62.79
C LEU A 123 32.47 4.68 -61.31
N ASP A 124 31.54 3.88 -60.81
CA ASP A 124 31.02 3.80 -59.44
C ASP A 124 30.92 2.28 -59.14
N ARG A 125 31.57 1.83 -58.08
CA ARG A 125 31.70 0.41 -57.71
C ARG A 125 30.44 -0.08 -57.00
N GLU A 126 29.77 0.78 -56.24
CA GLU A 126 28.49 0.53 -55.58
C GLU A 126 27.36 0.33 -56.61
N GLU A 127 27.42 1.00 -57.77
CA GLU A 127 26.60 0.73 -58.95
C GLU A 127 27.04 -0.57 -59.64
N GLN A 128 28.31 -0.71 -60.02
CA GLN A 128 28.82 -1.94 -60.65
C GLN A 128 30.32 -2.20 -60.46
N ALA A 129 30.65 -3.08 -59.50
CA ALA A 129 32.02 -3.46 -59.14
C ALA A 129 32.86 -4.19 -60.23
N GLU A 130 32.24 -4.90 -61.18
CA GLU A 130 32.96 -5.55 -62.27
C GLU A 130 32.17 -5.62 -63.60
N TYR A 131 32.90 -5.55 -64.72
CA TYR A 131 32.37 -5.63 -66.08
C TYR A 131 33.03 -6.77 -66.86
N THR A 132 32.24 -7.66 -67.45
CA THR A 132 32.75 -8.75 -68.28
C THR A 132 32.78 -8.34 -69.75
N LEU A 133 33.99 -8.32 -70.32
CA LEU A 133 34.28 -7.89 -71.68
C LEU A 133 34.93 -9.01 -72.48
N THR A 134 34.67 -9.03 -73.78
CA THR A 134 35.30 -9.93 -74.75
C THR A 134 35.99 -9.10 -75.82
N ALA A 135 37.26 -9.38 -76.06
CA ALA A 135 38.01 -8.80 -77.16
C ALA A 135 38.27 -9.79 -78.29
N GLN A 136 38.34 -9.28 -79.51
CA GLN A 136 38.69 -10.05 -80.69
C GLN A 136 39.60 -9.24 -81.62
N ALA A 137 40.72 -9.84 -82.03
CA ALA A 137 41.57 -9.33 -83.09
C ALA A 137 41.12 -9.90 -84.44
N VAL A 138 40.79 -9.03 -85.39
CA VAL A 138 40.32 -9.39 -86.73
C VAL A 138 41.18 -8.73 -87.82
N ALA A 139 41.20 -9.31 -89.01
CA ALA A 139 41.80 -8.67 -90.18
C ALA A 139 40.95 -7.45 -90.60
N ARG A 140 41.59 -6.29 -90.80
CA ARG A 140 40.91 -5.00 -91.01
C ARG A 140 40.09 -4.93 -92.30
N ASP A 141 40.48 -5.67 -93.33
CA ASP A 141 39.85 -5.71 -94.65
C ASP A 141 38.64 -6.65 -94.74
N THR A 142 38.70 -7.77 -94.02
CA THR A 142 37.79 -8.91 -94.16
C THR A 142 36.99 -9.20 -92.89
N ASN A 143 37.30 -8.53 -91.77
CA ASN A 143 36.79 -8.80 -90.41
C ASN A 143 36.89 -10.28 -89.99
N LYS A 144 37.80 -11.05 -90.61
CA LYS A 144 38.03 -12.45 -90.25
C LYS A 144 38.81 -12.52 -88.92
N PRO A 145 38.37 -13.33 -87.94
CA PRO A 145 39.12 -13.54 -86.71
C PRO A 145 40.55 -14.04 -87.00
N LEU A 146 41.53 -13.34 -86.45
CA LEU A 146 42.94 -13.74 -86.46
C LEU A 146 43.30 -14.50 -85.19
N GLU A 147 42.67 -14.13 -84.07
CA GLU A 147 42.76 -14.80 -82.77
C GLU A 147 41.38 -15.31 -82.33
N PRO A 148 41.32 -16.32 -81.45
CA PRO A 148 40.08 -16.64 -80.73
C PRO A 148 39.63 -15.43 -79.89
N PRO A 149 38.32 -15.27 -79.63
CA PRO A 149 37.85 -14.26 -78.69
C PRO A 149 38.41 -14.52 -77.30
N SER A 150 38.88 -13.46 -76.63
CA SER A 150 39.43 -13.52 -75.27
C SER A 150 38.55 -12.73 -74.32
N GLU A 151 38.00 -13.41 -73.32
CA GLU A 151 37.25 -12.80 -72.23
C GLU A 151 38.22 -12.22 -71.18
N PHE A 152 37.87 -11.06 -70.65
CA PHE A 152 38.56 -10.41 -69.53
C PHE A 152 37.57 -9.57 -68.72
N ILE A 153 37.90 -9.34 -67.46
CA ILE A 153 37.08 -8.58 -66.52
C ILE A 153 37.75 -7.22 -66.30
N VAL A 154 36.97 -6.14 -66.30
CA VAL A 154 37.42 -4.86 -65.73
C VAL A 154 36.86 -4.78 -64.33
N LYS A 155 37.74 -4.77 -63.33
CA LYS A 155 37.37 -4.59 -61.92
C LYS A 155 37.50 -3.11 -61.56
N VAL A 156 36.46 -2.57 -60.94
CA VAL A 156 36.49 -1.25 -60.35
C VAL A 156 37.21 -1.35 -59.00
N GLN A 157 38.15 -0.45 -58.73
CA GLN A 157 38.86 -0.33 -57.46
C GLN A 157 38.19 0.71 -56.59
N ASP A 158 37.91 0.26 -55.38
CA ASP A 158 37.24 0.95 -54.28
C ASP A 158 38.02 2.20 -53.78
N ILE A 159 37.30 3.29 -53.58
CA ILE A 159 37.68 4.48 -52.82
C ILE A 159 36.74 4.57 -51.61
N ASN A 160 37.25 5.05 -50.47
CA ASN A 160 36.42 5.28 -49.28
C ASN A 160 35.61 6.59 -49.41
N ASP A 161 34.53 6.60 -50.20
CA ASP A 161 33.68 7.78 -50.46
C ASP A 161 32.32 7.74 -49.74
N ASN A 162 31.81 6.56 -49.33
CA ASN A 162 30.58 6.45 -48.56
C ASN A 162 30.85 6.50 -47.04
N PRO A 163 30.13 7.33 -46.27
CA PRO A 163 30.24 7.33 -44.82
C PRO A 163 29.37 6.22 -44.17
N PRO A 164 29.78 5.66 -43.02
CA PRO A 164 29.00 4.68 -42.27
C PRO A 164 27.57 5.15 -41.93
N VAL A 165 26.55 4.32 -42.13
CA VAL A 165 25.15 4.64 -41.83
C VAL A 165 24.56 3.66 -40.80
N PHE A 166 23.93 4.18 -39.74
CA PHE A 166 23.24 3.37 -38.73
C PHE A 166 21.86 2.89 -39.22
N LEU A 167 21.59 1.59 -39.03
CA LEU A 167 20.43 0.92 -39.64
C LEU A 167 19.08 1.21 -38.96
N HIS A 168 19.09 1.55 -37.65
CA HIS A 168 17.87 1.54 -36.82
C HIS A 168 17.78 2.74 -35.85
N GLY A 169 18.34 3.90 -36.22
CA GLY A 169 18.24 5.11 -35.41
C GLY A 169 16.85 5.77 -35.47
N PRO A 170 16.35 6.39 -34.38
CA PRO A 170 16.96 6.52 -33.05
C PRO A 170 16.83 5.25 -32.20
N TYR A 171 17.85 4.96 -31.40
CA TYR A 171 17.89 3.78 -30.53
C TYR A 171 17.38 4.11 -29.12
N TYR A 172 16.61 3.17 -28.55
CA TYR A 172 16.15 3.22 -27.15
C TYR A 172 16.52 1.93 -26.45
N ALA A 173 17.04 2.03 -25.24
CA ALA A 173 17.42 0.88 -24.42
C ALA A 173 17.08 1.14 -22.95
N SER A 174 16.98 0.05 -22.19
CA SER A 174 16.78 0.11 -20.75
C SER A 174 17.68 -0.89 -20.04
N VAL A 175 18.18 -0.53 -18.86
CA VAL A 175 19.07 -1.37 -18.05
C VAL A 175 18.73 -1.16 -16.57
N ALA A 176 18.76 -2.21 -15.77
CA ALA A 176 18.53 -2.07 -14.33
C ALA A 176 19.61 -1.17 -13.72
N GLU A 177 19.21 -0.33 -12.78
CA GLU A 177 20.17 0.36 -11.92
C GLU A 177 20.97 -0.63 -11.06
N MET A 178 22.06 -0.14 -10.48
CA MET A 178 23.07 -0.93 -9.78
C MET A 178 23.64 -2.12 -10.58
N SER A 179 23.38 -2.21 -11.89
CA SER A 179 23.90 -3.26 -12.76
C SER A 179 25.43 -3.31 -12.71
N ASN A 180 25.96 -4.53 -12.58
CA ASN A 180 27.40 -4.77 -12.59
C ASN A 180 28.06 -4.15 -13.84
N VAL A 181 29.29 -3.64 -13.68
CA VAL A 181 30.10 -3.14 -14.79
C VAL A 181 30.29 -4.25 -15.84
N GLY A 182 30.13 -3.91 -17.12
CA GLY A 182 30.17 -4.83 -18.25
C GLY A 182 28.81 -5.41 -18.67
N THR A 183 27.72 -5.08 -17.97
CA THR A 183 26.36 -5.51 -18.31
C THR A 183 25.98 -4.98 -19.70
N SER A 184 25.53 -5.87 -20.59
CA SER A 184 25.15 -5.52 -21.96
C SER A 184 23.81 -4.79 -21.98
N VAL A 185 23.76 -3.61 -22.61
CA VAL A 185 22.56 -2.76 -22.66
C VAL A 185 21.85 -2.90 -24.01
N ILE A 186 22.56 -2.64 -25.11
CA ILE A 186 22.04 -2.73 -26.47
C ILE A 186 23.20 -2.92 -27.46
N GLN A 187 22.94 -3.53 -28.60
CA GLN A 187 23.86 -3.56 -29.74
C GLN A 187 23.37 -2.56 -30.80
N VAL A 188 24.24 -1.62 -31.20
CA VAL A 188 23.99 -0.77 -32.37
C VAL A 188 24.72 -1.33 -33.59
N THR A 189 24.17 -1.08 -34.77
CA THR A 189 24.72 -1.59 -36.03
C THR A 189 24.66 -0.51 -37.09
N ALA A 190 25.84 -0.21 -37.64
CA ALA A 190 26.01 0.55 -38.86
C ALA A 190 26.46 -0.37 -40.00
N SER A 191 26.16 0.05 -41.22
CA SER A 191 26.63 -0.53 -42.47
C SER A 191 27.39 0.53 -43.24
N ASP A 192 28.35 0.07 -44.01
CA ASP A 192 29.09 0.87 -44.99
C ASP A 192 28.82 0.29 -46.39
N ALA A 193 28.93 1.11 -47.43
CA ALA A 193 28.68 0.68 -48.81
C ALA A 193 29.94 0.12 -49.48
N ASP A 194 31.11 0.65 -49.10
CA ASP A 194 32.44 0.39 -49.68
C ASP A 194 32.87 -1.09 -49.53
N ASP A 195 33.98 -1.49 -50.16
CA ASP A 195 34.53 -2.84 -50.07
C ASP A 195 35.22 -3.07 -48.70
N PRO A 196 34.77 -4.05 -47.89
CA PRO A 196 35.44 -4.36 -46.62
C PRO A 196 36.79 -5.07 -46.80
N THR A 197 37.15 -5.48 -48.02
CA THR A 197 38.38 -6.24 -48.33
C THR A 197 39.47 -5.41 -48.99
N TYR A 198 39.12 -4.39 -49.78
CA TYR A 198 40.05 -3.41 -50.33
C TYR A 198 40.19 -2.22 -49.38
N GLY A 199 41.40 -1.68 -49.21
CA GLY A 199 41.66 -0.51 -48.33
C GLY A 199 41.43 -0.68 -46.82
N ASN A 200 40.62 -1.65 -46.38
CA ASN A 200 39.81 -1.62 -45.15
C ASN A 200 38.71 -0.54 -45.15
N SER A 201 38.24 -0.05 -46.32
CA SER A 201 37.30 1.08 -46.43
C SER A 201 36.08 0.87 -45.52
N ALA A 202 35.22 -0.10 -45.85
CA ALA A 202 34.04 -0.46 -45.05
C ALA A 202 34.32 -1.14 -43.68
N LYS A 203 35.55 -1.10 -43.14
CA LYS A 203 35.88 -1.74 -41.86
C LYS A 203 35.54 -0.85 -40.66
N LEU A 204 34.34 -1.02 -40.13
CA LEU A 204 33.82 -0.20 -39.04
C LEU A 204 34.48 -0.42 -37.68
N VAL A 205 34.69 0.69 -36.95
CA VAL A 205 35.05 0.75 -35.53
C VAL A 205 34.09 1.69 -34.79
N TYR A 206 33.49 1.19 -33.71
CA TYR A 206 32.54 1.93 -32.89
C TYR A 206 33.23 2.64 -31.72
N SER A 207 32.79 3.87 -31.43
CA SER A 207 33.23 4.65 -30.26
C SER A 207 32.11 5.50 -29.66
N ILE A 208 32.29 5.96 -28.41
CA ILE A 208 31.34 6.85 -27.72
C ILE A 208 31.87 8.29 -27.77
N LEU A 209 31.08 9.20 -28.33
CA LEU A 209 31.35 10.65 -28.30
C LEU A 209 30.76 11.32 -27.04
N GLN A 210 29.60 10.84 -26.58
CA GLN A 210 28.91 11.33 -25.39
C GLN A 210 28.30 10.15 -24.63
N GLY A 211 28.43 10.11 -23.31
CA GLY A 211 27.97 9.00 -22.46
C GLY A 211 29.05 8.42 -21.53
N GLN A 212 30.31 8.80 -21.72
CA GLN A 212 31.37 8.56 -20.74
C GLN A 212 31.12 9.37 -19.45
N PRO A 213 31.47 8.86 -18.25
CA PRO A 213 32.08 7.55 -17.97
C PRO A 213 31.05 6.43 -17.72
N TYR A 214 29.75 6.68 -17.95
CA TYR A 214 28.66 5.77 -17.57
C TYR A 214 28.61 4.49 -18.41
N PHE A 215 28.88 4.61 -19.72
CA PHE A 215 28.82 3.50 -20.67
C PHE A 215 30.13 3.32 -21.43
N SER A 216 30.36 2.10 -21.92
CA SER A 216 31.44 1.72 -22.83
C SER A 216 30.83 1.07 -24.08
N VAL A 217 31.54 1.07 -25.21
CA VAL A 217 31.12 0.36 -26.42
C VAL A 217 32.24 -0.58 -26.85
N GLU A 218 31.88 -1.80 -27.23
CA GLU A 218 32.81 -2.77 -27.77
C GLU A 218 33.15 -2.42 -29.24
N PRO A 219 34.43 -2.10 -29.58
CA PRO A 219 34.75 -1.41 -30.82
C PRO A 219 34.42 -2.14 -32.13
N HIS A 220 34.20 -3.45 -32.10
CA HIS A 220 33.94 -4.26 -33.30
C HIS A 220 32.53 -4.85 -33.37
N SER A 221 31.82 -4.94 -32.24
CA SER A 221 30.47 -5.50 -32.18
C SER A 221 29.37 -4.43 -32.11
N GLY A 222 29.71 -3.20 -31.68
CA GLY A 222 28.73 -2.16 -31.39
C GLY A 222 27.91 -2.41 -30.12
N ILE A 223 28.30 -3.37 -29.27
CA ILE A 223 27.62 -3.66 -28.00
C ILE A 223 27.99 -2.58 -26.97
N ILE A 224 26.99 -1.84 -26.52
CA ILE A 224 27.08 -0.87 -25.42
C ILE A 224 26.92 -1.60 -24.09
N ARG A 225 27.81 -1.31 -23.14
CA ARG A 225 27.86 -1.91 -21.80
C ARG A 225 27.93 -0.84 -20.72
N THR A 226 27.42 -1.14 -19.52
CA THR A 226 27.68 -0.32 -18.32
C THR A 226 29.18 -0.25 -18.03
N ALA A 227 29.70 0.94 -17.72
CA ALA A 227 31.11 1.19 -17.41
C ALA A 227 31.31 1.74 -15.99
N LEU A 228 30.32 2.47 -15.45
CA LEU A 228 30.32 2.96 -14.08
C LEU A 228 29.50 2.00 -13.17
N PRO A 229 30.01 1.58 -11.99
CA PRO A 229 29.22 0.86 -11.01
C PRO A 229 28.24 1.79 -10.30
N ASN A 230 27.22 1.22 -9.64
CA ASN A 230 26.27 1.93 -8.78
C ASN A 230 25.63 3.14 -9.48
N MET A 231 25.26 2.98 -10.75
CA MET A 231 24.33 3.90 -11.40
C MET A 231 22.97 3.77 -10.71
N ASP A 232 22.36 4.91 -10.42
CA ASP A 232 21.24 5.11 -9.48
C ASP A 232 20.18 5.97 -10.20
N ARG A 233 18.93 5.51 -10.19
CA ARG A 233 17.81 6.06 -10.94
C ARG A 233 17.23 7.29 -10.24
N GLU A 234 17.13 7.26 -8.92
CA GLU A 234 16.68 8.34 -8.02
C GLU A 234 17.56 9.59 -8.19
N ALA A 235 18.86 9.39 -8.42
CA ALA A 235 19.83 10.41 -8.75
C ALA A 235 19.76 10.84 -10.22
N LYS A 236 19.69 9.89 -11.16
CA LYS A 236 19.54 10.18 -12.61
C LYS A 236 19.02 8.99 -13.42
N GLN A 237 17.78 9.10 -13.88
CA GLN A 237 17.09 8.07 -14.68
C GLN A 237 17.52 7.98 -16.16
N GLU A 238 17.71 9.10 -16.86
CA GLU A 238 17.95 9.10 -18.33
C GLU A 238 19.37 9.49 -18.73
N TYR A 239 19.93 8.79 -19.72
CA TYR A 239 21.25 9.03 -20.28
C TYR A 239 21.20 9.06 -21.81
N ASP A 240 21.47 10.22 -22.39
CA ASP A 240 21.68 10.37 -23.83
C ASP A 240 23.14 10.01 -24.19
N VAL A 241 23.30 8.95 -24.99
CA VAL A 241 24.59 8.45 -25.47
C VAL A 241 24.68 8.70 -26.98
N VAL A 242 25.80 9.24 -27.44
CA VAL A 242 26.10 9.43 -28.86
C VAL A 242 27.18 8.46 -29.27
N ILE A 243 26.84 7.51 -30.16
CA ILE A 243 27.77 6.56 -30.75
C ILE A 243 28.24 7.08 -32.10
N GLN A 244 29.53 6.91 -32.39
CA GLN A 244 30.11 7.08 -33.70
C GLN A 244 30.50 5.70 -34.25
N ALA A 245 30.17 5.44 -35.52
CA ALA A 245 30.79 4.39 -36.32
C ALA A 245 31.77 5.07 -37.26
N LYS A 246 33.03 4.62 -37.27
CA LYS A 246 34.09 5.15 -38.13
C LYS A 246 34.62 4.05 -39.04
N ASP A 247 34.73 4.33 -40.33
CA ASP A 247 35.28 3.44 -41.35
C ASP A 247 36.83 3.33 -41.25
N MET A 248 37.48 2.77 -42.27
CA MET A 248 38.94 2.65 -42.36
C MET A 248 39.60 2.05 -41.10
N GLY A 249 38.94 1.14 -40.39
CA GLY A 249 39.41 0.59 -39.12
C GLY A 249 39.56 1.61 -37.99
N GLY A 250 38.86 2.75 -38.06
CA GLY A 250 38.94 3.86 -37.10
C GLY A 250 40.11 4.82 -37.31
N HIS A 251 40.84 4.73 -38.44
CA HIS A 251 41.96 5.63 -38.72
C HIS A 251 41.54 7.10 -38.87
N MET A 252 42.47 8.06 -38.70
CA MET A 252 42.14 9.49 -38.68
C MET A 252 41.49 9.99 -39.99
N GLY A 253 41.92 9.48 -41.15
CA GLY A 253 41.41 9.87 -42.46
C GLY A 253 40.02 9.32 -42.82
N GLY A 254 39.48 8.40 -42.03
CA GLY A 254 38.19 7.78 -42.28
C GLY A 254 36.98 8.71 -42.08
N LEU A 255 35.87 8.44 -42.77
CA LEU A 255 34.57 9.08 -42.59
C LEU A 255 33.83 8.45 -41.39
N SER A 256 32.74 9.09 -40.95
CA SER A 256 32.01 8.60 -39.78
C SER A 256 30.53 8.96 -39.77
N GLY A 257 29.71 7.97 -39.43
CA GLY A 257 28.32 8.16 -39.03
C GLY A 257 28.17 8.34 -37.52
N THR A 258 27.07 8.97 -37.09
CA THR A 258 26.70 9.05 -35.67
C THR A 258 25.24 8.68 -35.44
N ALA A 259 24.93 8.13 -34.27
CA ALA A 259 23.58 7.82 -33.84
C ALA A 259 23.37 8.15 -32.35
N GLN A 260 22.17 8.58 -32.01
CA GLN A 260 21.74 8.79 -30.63
C GLN A 260 21.09 7.52 -30.07
N VAL A 261 21.47 7.20 -28.84
CA VAL A 261 20.95 6.09 -28.04
C VAL A 261 20.47 6.66 -26.71
N LYS A 262 19.16 6.66 -26.48
CA LYS A 262 18.60 7.01 -25.17
C LYS A 262 18.56 5.76 -24.29
N ILE A 263 19.28 5.80 -23.18
CA ILE A 263 19.31 4.72 -22.19
C ILE A 263 18.57 5.17 -20.94
N THR A 264 17.57 4.40 -20.52
CA THR A 264 16.80 4.64 -19.29
C THR A 264 17.15 3.61 -18.23
N LEU A 265 17.41 4.04 -17.00
CA LEU A 265 17.52 3.12 -15.87
C LEU A 265 16.13 2.58 -15.50
N THR A 266 16.03 1.26 -15.35
CA THR A 266 14.85 0.60 -14.79
C THR A 266 15.05 0.42 -13.30
N ASP A 267 13.99 0.78 -12.59
CA ASP A 267 13.87 0.78 -11.14
C ASP A 267 14.17 -0.58 -10.48
N VAL A 268 14.88 -0.53 -9.35
CA VAL A 268 15.15 -1.66 -8.45
C VAL A 268 14.71 -1.25 -7.05
N ASN A 269 14.03 -2.14 -6.32
CA ASN A 269 13.67 -1.91 -4.91
C ASN A 269 14.95 -1.95 -4.04
N ASP A 270 15.55 -0.78 -3.84
CA ASP A 270 16.77 -0.56 -3.02
C ASP A 270 16.52 0.39 -1.85
N ASN A 271 15.48 1.23 -1.89
CA ASN A 271 15.13 2.11 -0.78
C ASN A 271 13.99 1.54 0.09
N PRO A 272 14.14 1.53 1.43
CA PRO A 272 12.99 1.33 2.30
C PRO A 272 12.03 2.53 2.24
N PRO A 273 10.71 2.29 2.43
CA PRO A 273 9.78 3.31 2.89
C PRO A 273 10.32 3.97 4.15
N LYS A 274 10.44 5.31 4.19
CA LYS A 274 10.97 6.06 5.35
C LYS A 274 9.90 6.94 5.97
N PHE A 275 9.72 6.86 7.28
CA PHE A 275 8.86 7.78 8.02
C PHE A 275 9.50 9.18 8.15
N SER A 276 8.69 10.23 8.01
CA SER A 276 9.17 11.61 8.21
C SER A 276 9.56 11.94 9.66
N GLN A 277 9.05 11.16 10.62
CA GLN A 277 9.25 11.33 12.06
C GLN A 277 9.49 9.97 12.72
N GLY A 278 10.48 9.87 13.62
CA GLY A 278 10.71 8.67 14.44
C GLY A 278 9.73 8.51 15.60
N VAL A 279 8.99 9.58 15.96
CA VAL A 279 7.87 9.55 16.88
C VAL A 279 6.76 10.45 16.34
N TYR A 280 5.58 9.89 16.10
CA TYR A 280 4.36 10.67 15.82
C TYR A 280 3.58 10.85 17.13
N ALA A 281 3.15 12.08 17.40
CA ALA A 281 2.27 12.40 18.52
C ALA A 281 0.90 12.79 17.98
N MET A 282 -0.15 12.18 18.53
CA MET A 282 -1.55 12.46 18.21
C MET A 282 -2.40 12.34 19.48
N SER A 283 -3.61 12.88 19.45
CA SER A 283 -4.54 12.80 20.57
C SER A 283 -5.89 12.23 20.15
N VAL A 284 -6.62 11.70 21.15
CA VAL A 284 -7.96 11.14 21.00
C VAL A 284 -8.79 11.54 22.22
N SER A 285 -9.90 12.23 21.99
CA SER A 285 -10.91 12.46 23.03
C SER A 285 -11.58 11.14 23.40
N GLU A 286 -11.92 10.92 24.67
CA GLU A 286 -12.51 9.65 25.11
C GLU A 286 -13.98 9.47 24.72
N ASP A 287 -14.71 10.58 24.53
CA ASP A 287 -16.06 10.60 23.95
C ASP A 287 -16.11 10.13 22.48
N LYS A 288 -14.94 9.94 21.85
CA LYS A 288 -14.83 9.60 20.43
C LYS A 288 -15.38 8.21 20.12
N VAL A 289 -16.18 8.14 19.05
CA VAL A 289 -16.87 6.90 18.67
C VAL A 289 -15.91 5.89 18.01
N PRO A 290 -15.95 4.60 18.40
CA PRO A 290 -15.22 3.55 17.69
C PRO A 290 -15.59 3.47 16.20
N GLY A 291 -14.56 3.42 15.35
CA GLY A 291 -14.62 3.51 13.90
C GLY A 291 -14.04 4.82 13.35
N GLU A 292 -13.98 5.87 14.17
CA GLU A 292 -13.46 7.17 13.75
C GLU A 292 -11.93 7.23 13.68
N GLU A 293 -11.44 8.15 12.86
CA GLU A 293 -10.03 8.45 12.65
C GLU A 293 -9.42 9.23 13.83
N VAL A 294 -8.31 8.73 14.36
CA VAL A 294 -7.51 9.37 15.42
C VAL A 294 -6.39 10.22 14.81
N GLY A 295 -5.79 9.75 13.72
CA GLY A 295 -4.77 10.50 13.01
C GLY A 295 -4.14 9.72 11.87
N ARG A 296 -3.28 10.40 11.09
CA ARG A 296 -2.58 9.83 9.93
C ARG A 296 -1.07 9.85 10.14
N LEU A 297 -0.40 8.88 9.54
CA LEU A 297 1.05 8.88 9.35
C LEU A 297 1.41 8.39 7.95
N LYS A 298 2.56 8.85 7.45
CA LYS A 298 3.05 8.53 6.11
C LYS A 298 4.51 8.13 6.16
N ALA A 299 4.82 6.96 5.61
CA ALA A 299 6.16 6.68 5.13
C ALA A 299 6.21 6.99 3.63
N LYS A 300 7.34 7.50 3.17
CA LYS A 300 7.59 7.75 1.75
C LYS A 300 8.68 6.79 1.28
N ASP A 301 8.35 6.03 0.25
CA ASP A 301 9.30 5.34 -0.60
C ASP A 301 9.77 6.27 -1.74
N THR A 302 10.99 6.07 -2.24
CA THR A 302 11.56 6.83 -3.36
C THR A 302 11.49 6.11 -4.70
N ASP A 303 11.29 4.80 -4.65
CA ASP A 303 11.36 3.90 -5.80
C ASP A 303 10.05 3.98 -6.62
N GLN A 304 10.05 3.43 -7.83
CA GLN A 304 9.00 3.66 -8.82
C GLN A 304 8.01 2.48 -8.94
N GLY A 305 6.71 2.80 -8.95
CA GLY A 305 5.67 1.81 -9.21
C GLY A 305 5.50 0.82 -8.06
N GLU A 306 5.60 -0.48 -8.34
CA GLU A 306 5.43 -1.54 -7.32
C GLU A 306 6.55 -1.50 -6.25
N ASN A 307 7.76 -1.11 -6.65
CA ASN A 307 8.90 -0.92 -5.75
C ASN A 307 8.74 0.31 -4.84
N GLY A 308 7.84 1.24 -5.15
CA GLY A 308 7.49 2.39 -4.30
C GLY A 308 6.25 2.20 -3.42
N LEU A 309 5.64 0.99 -3.40
CA LEU A 309 4.42 0.74 -2.64
C LEU A 309 4.70 0.55 -1.16
N VAL A 310 4.01 1.32 -0.32
CA VAL A 310 4.10 1.20 1.15
C VAL A 310 2.87 0.49 1.70
N ASP A 311 3.07 -0.55 2.51
CA ASP A 311 2.03 -1.13 3.38
C ASP A 311 2.37 -0.93 4.86
N TYR A 312 1.36 -0.88 5.73
CA TYR A 312 1.52 -0.49 7.13
C TYR A 312 0.96 -1.53 8.09
N THR A 313 1.77 -1.95 9.07
CA THR A 313 1.37 -2.92 10.10
C THR A 313 1.72 -2.45 11.51
N VAL A 314 0.94 -2.84 12.51
CA VAL A 314 1.27 -2.61 13.92
C VAL A 314 2.00 -3.84 14.46
N LEU A 315 3.24 -3.67 14.90
CA LEU A 315 4.08 -4.78 15.39
C LEU A 315 3.83 -5.11 16.86
N GLU A 316 3.85 -4.07 17.70
CA GLU A 316 3.78 -4.17 19.15
C GLU A 316 3.26 -2.85 19.73
N GLY A 317 2.76 -2.88 20.97
CA GLY A 317 2.21 -1.71 21.64
C GLY A 317 1.12 -2.07 22.62
N ASP A 318 0.88 -1.20 23.59
CA ASP A 318 -0.21 -1.37 24.56
C ASP A 318 -1.57 -0.86 24.03
N GLY A 319 -1.56 -0.11 22.92
CA GLY A 319 -2.74 0.33 22.19
C GLY A 319 -3.32 -0.69 21.19
N MET A 320 -2.67 -1.83 20.92
CA MET A 320 -3.09 -2.75 19.84
C MET A 320 -4.52 -3.31 19.97
N ASN A 321 -5.09 -3.27 21.18
CA ASN A 321 -6.47 -3.70 21.45
C ASN A 321 -7.51 -2.57 21.30
N TYR A 322 -7.06 -1.31 21.26
CA TYR A 322 -7.87 -0.09 21.25
C TYR A 322 -7.82 0.66 19.93
N PHE A 323 -6.77 0.46 19.13
CA PHE A 323 -6.58 1.11 17.84
C PHE A 323 -6.31 0.09 16.74
N GLU A 324 -6.69 0.42 15.52
CA GLU A 324 -6.34 -0.32 14.31
C GLU A 324 -5.77 0.61 13.25
N ILE A 325 -4.97 0.06 12.34
CA ILE A 325 -4.38 0.79 11.22
C ILE A 325 -5.06 0.36 9.92
N SER A 326 -5.38 1.32 9.07
CA SER A 326 -5.97 1.09 7.75
C SER A 326 -5.24 1.97 6.74
N LYS A 327 -5.05 1.48 5.51
CA LYS A 327 -4.42 2.26 4.45
C LYS A 327 -5.48 3.00 3.65
N ASP A 328 -5.32 4.31 3.52
CA ASP A 328 -6.18 5.17 2.70
C ASP A 328 -5.85 4.99 1.21
N SER A 329 -6.87 4.71 0.39
CA SER A 329 -6.67 4.37 -1.03
C SER A 329 -6.26 5.57 -1.89
N GLU A 330 -6.64 6.78 -1.53
CA GLU A 330 -6.38 7.98 -2.32
C GLU A 330 -5.03 8.62 -1.96
N THR A 331 -4.79 8.79 -0.66
CA THR A 331 -3.59 9.46 -0.13
C THR A 331 -2.40 8.52 0.07
N GLN A 332 -2.63 7.19 0.10
CA GLN A 332 -1.66 6.15 0.45
C GLN A 332 -1.08 6.28 1.87
N GLU A 333 -1.83 6.94 2.77
CA GLU A 333 -1.44 7.17 4.16
C GLU A 333 -1.99 6.09 5.10
N ALA A 334 -1.29 5.87 6.20
CA ALA A 334 -1.77 5.01 7.27
C ALA A 334 -2.69 5.81 8.18
N VAL A 335 -3.97 5.43 8.20
CA VAL A 335 -5.03 6.02 9.03
C VAL A 335 -5.23 5.15 10.25
N ILE A 336 -4.93 5.71 11.43
CA ILE A 336 -5.19 5.06 12.71
C ILE A 336 -6.62 5.37 13.12
N LYS A 337 -7.39 4.32 13.44
CA LYS A 337 -8.79 4.40 13.85
C LYS A 337 -8.99 3.84 15.24
N LEU A 338 -9.97 4.39 15.95
CA LEU A 338 -10.38 3.91 17.26
C LEU A 338 -11.19 2.61 17.10
N LYS A 339 -10.79 1.54 17.78
CA LYS A 339 -11.43 0.21 17.71
C LYS A 339 -12.31 -0.09 18.91
N LYS A 340 -12.00 0.51 20.06
CA LYS A 340 -12.74 0.42 21.32
C LYS A 340 -12.73 1.78 22.00
N PRO A 341 -13.75 2.13 22.81
CA PRO A 341 -13.67 3.34 23.63
C PRO A 341 -12.41 3.29 24.50
N VAL A 342 -11.81 4.46 24.67
CA VAL A 342 -10.76 4.71 25.67
C VAL A 342 -11.39 5.42 26.87
N ASP A 343 -10.65 5.53 27.96
CA ASP A 343 -11.08 6.00 29.27
C ASP A 343 -9.83 6.66 29.88
N PHE A 344 -9.91 7.96 30.14
CA PHE A 344 -8.81 8.82 30.55
C PHE A 344 -8.38 8.52 31.99
N GLU A 345 -9.32 8.27 32.88
CA GLU A 345 -9.15 7.90 34.30
C GLU A 345 -8.36 6.60 34.44
N THR A 346 -8.70 5.62 33.61
CA THR A 346 -8.03 4.34 33.52
C THR A 346 -6.68 4.46 32.83
N LYS A 347 -6.60 5.18 31.69
CA LYS A 347 -5.34 5.27 30.92
C LYS A 347 -5.23 6.45 29.94
N ARG A 348 -4.48 7.47 30.39
CA ARG A 348 -4.19 8.72 29.68
C ARG A 348 -3.30 8.65 28.42
N SER A 349 -2.66 7.52 28.13
CA SER A 349 -1.80 7.42 26.93
C SER A 349 -1.53 5.99 26.47
N TYR A 350 -1.47 5.80 25.16
CA TYR A 350 -1.10 4.56 24.50
C TYR A 350 0.11 4.76 23.57
N THR A 351 0.85 3.68 23.34
CA THR A 351 1.99 3.63 22.41
C THR A 351 1.80 2.45 21.45
N LEU A 352 1.98 2.73 20.16
CA LEU A 352 2.01 1.75 19.08
C LEU A 352 3.37 1.83 18.37
N LYS A 353 3.92 0.69 17.96
CA LYS A 353 5.05 0.62 17.04
C LYS A 353 4.53 0.18 15.69
N VAL A 354 4.65 1.06 14.70
CA VAL A 354 4.16 0.85 13.34
C VAL A 354 5.35 0.59 12.43
N GLU A 355 5.24 -0.47 11.63
CA GLU A 355 6.17 -0.81 10.56
C GLU A 355 5.56 -0.41 9.22
N ALA A 356 6.31 0.35 8.42
CA ALA A 356 6.06 0.52 7.00
C ALA A 356 6.97 -0.46 6.25
N THR A 357 6.42 -1.23 5.31
CA THR A 357 7.17 -2.19 4.50
C THR A 357 6.75 -2.09 3.04
N ASN A 358 7.68 -2.34 2.13
CA ASN A 358 7.29 -2.63 0.76
C ASN A 358 6.76 -4.10 0.69
N PRO A 359 5.58 -4.37 0.07
CA PRO A 359 5.03 -5.72 -0.07
C PRO A 359 5.64 -6.53 -1.24
N TYR A 360 6.28 -5.86 -2.20
CA TYR A 360 6.95 -6.42 -3.37
C TYR A 360 8.45 -6.62 -3.10
N LEU A 361 8.80 -7.85 -2.71
CA LEU A 361 10.18 -8.23 -2.36
C LEU A 361 10.84 -9.00 -3.52
N ASP A 362 11.78 -8.38 -4.23
CA ASP A 362 12.61 -9.10 -5.20
C ASP A 362 13.72 -9.90 -4.49
N THR A 363 13.60 -11.22 -4.59
CA THR A 363 14.57 -12.21 -4.07
C THR A 363 16.03 -11.97 -4.48
N ARG A 364 16.30 -11.29 -5.59
CA ARG A 364 17.66 -10.95 -6.04
C ARG A 364 18.33 -9.92 -5.13
N PHE A 365 17.54 -8.99 -4.59
CA PHE A 365 18.03 -7.85 -3.81
C PHE A 365 17.84 -8.04 -2.30
N ILE A 366 17.12 -9.08 -1.86
CA ILE A 366 16.81 -9.39 -0.44
C ILE A 366 18.00 -9.30 0.55
N SER A 367 19.23 -9.44 0.04
CA SER A 367 20.46 -9.35 0.84
C SER A 367 21.04 -7.95 1.02
N TRP A 368 20.50 -6.91 0.36
CA TRP A 368 21.14 -5.59 0.23
C TRP A 368 20.57 -4.50 1.17
N GLY A 369 19.36 -4.65 1.70
CA GLY A 369 18.81 -3.66 2.63
C GLY A 369 17.54 -4.10 3.35
N PRO A 370 17.13 -3.36 4.40
CA PRO A 370 15.79 -3.47 4.94
C PRO A 370 14.79 -2.84 3.98
N TYR A 371 13.70 -3.54 3.67
CA TYR A 371 12.55 -3.04 2.88
C TYR A 371 11.52 -2.29 3.73
N LYS A 372 11.94 -1.87 4.92
CA LYS A 372 11.05 -1.47 5.99
C LYS A 372 11.69 -0.51 6.97
N ASP A 373 10.85 0.34 7.53
CA ASP A 373 11.16 1.30 8.59
C ASP A 373 10.12 1.17 9.70
N THR A 374 10.47 1.60 10.92
CA THR A 374 9.57 1.54 12.07
C THR A 374 9.53 2.86 12.82
N THR A 375 8.32 3.33 13.11
CA THR A 375 8.10 4.54 13.92
C THR A 375 7.27 4.23 15.16
N ILE A 376 7.33 5.11 16.15
CA ILE A 376 6.54 5.02 17.38
C ILE A 376 5.42 6.04 17.32
N VAL A 377 4.17 5.59 17.40
CA VAL A 377 3.01 6.47 17.55
C VAL A 377 2.65 6.55 19.03
N LYS A 378 2.62 7.77 19.56
CA LYS A 378 2.12 8.07 20.91
C LYS A 378 0.77 8.74 20.78
N ILE A 379 -0.23 8.13 21.42
CA ILE A 379 -1.62 8.60 21.44
C ILE A 379 -1.92 9.05 22.86
N SER A 380 -2.09 10.36 23.09
CA SER A 380 -2.62 10.86 24.36
C SER A 380 -4.14 10.82 24.35
N VAL A 381 -4.75 10.33 25.42
CA VAL A 381 -6.19 10.50 25.62
C VAL A 381 -6.43 11.92 26.14
N GLU A 382 -7.45 12.59 25.61
CA GLU A 382 -7.94 13.88 26.07
C GLU A 382 -9.21 13.65 26.92
N ASP A 383 -9.21 14.30 28.09
CA ASP A 383 -10.25 14.34 29.13
C ASP A 383 -11.50 15.05 28.57
N ALA A 384 -12.68 14.40 28.65
CA ALA A 384 -13.95 14.95 28.16
C ALA A 384 -15.04 14.89 29.25
N ASP A 385 -15.91 15.91 29.29
CA ASP A 385 -16.99 16.11 30.29
C ASP A 385 -17.89 14.85 30.42
N GLU A 386 -17.75 14.07 31.51
CA GLU A 386 -18.58 12.89 31.79
C GLU A 386 -19.72 13.18 32.81
N PRO A 387 -20.82 12.41 32.80
CA PRO A 387 -21.83 12.49 33.85
C PRO A 387 -21.35 11.87 35.19
N PRO A 388 -21.69 12.45 36.36
CA PRO A 388 -21.29 11.93 37.68
C PRO A 388 -21.52 10.43 37.92
N SER A 389 -20.47 9.70 38.30
CA SER A 389 -20.54 8.28 38.60
C SER A 389 -20.99 8.00 40.05
N PHE A 390 -22.08 7.25 40.24
CA PHE A 390 -22.47 6.73 41.56
C PHE A 390 -21.52 5.62 42.02
N MET A 391 -21.18 5.59 43.32
CA MET A 391 -20.30 4.55 43.89
C MET A 391 -20.87 3.12 43.80
N ALA A 392 -22.19 2.98 43.63
CA ALA A 392 -22.87 1.70 43.49
C ALA A 392 -23.94 1.77 42.39
N THR A 393 -24.12 0.68 41.66
CA THR A 393 -25.10 0.56 40.56
C THR A 393 -26.55 0.54 41.05
N SER A 394 -26.78 0.20 42.32
CA SER A 394 -28.06 0.35 43.01
C SER A 394 -27.84 0.40 44.52
N TYR A 395 -28.67 1.16 45.22
CA TYR A 395 -28.68 1.20 46.68
C TYR A 395 -29.92 0.47 47.23
N THR A 396 -29.76 -0.23 48.35
CA THR A 396 -30.88 -0.81 49.10
C THR A 396 -30.81 -0.30 50.53
N PHE A 397 -31.89 0.31 51.01
CA PHE A 397 -32.02 0.81 52.37
C PHE A 397 -33.22 0.17 53.06
N GLU A 398 -33.23 0.18 54.39
CA GLU A 398 -34.33 -0.31 55.21
C GLU A 398 -34.77 0.80 56.16
N VAL A 399 -36.07 1.03 56.27
CA VAL A 399 -36.68 2.03 57.17
C VAL A 399 -37.88 1.38 57.87
N GLU A 400 -38.07 1.67 59.15
CA GLU A 400 -39.25 1.22 59.90
C GLU A 400 -40.49 1.97 59.38
N GLU A 401 -41.62 1.29 59.29
CA GLU A 401 -42.89 1.99 59.10
C GLU A 401 -43.26 2.83 60.33
N ASN A 402 -44.28 3.68 60.17
CA ASN A 402 -44.61 4.71 61.16
C ASN A 402 -43.47 5.70 61.50
N ALA A 403 -42.29 5.58 60.87
CA ALA A 403 -41.18 6.50 61.02
C ALA A 403 -41.62 7.94 60.72
N PRO A 404 -41.45 8.89 61.65
CA PRO A 404 -41.91 10.26 61.46
C PRO A 404 -41.17 10.95 60.32
N GLY A 405 -41.81 11.94 59.70
CA GLY A 405 -41.17 12.78 58.68
C GLY A 405 -39.87 13.41 59.21
N GLY A 406 -38.80 13.26 58.43
CA GLY A 406 -37.43 13.65 58.77
C GLY A 406 -36.51 12.49 59.18
N THR A 407 -37.03 11.25 59.27
CA THR A 407 -36.22 10.06 59.61
C THR A 407 -35.21 9.76 58.50
N LEU A 408 -33.96 9.47 58.88
CA LEU A 408 -32.89 9.12 57.94
C LEU A 408 -33.10 7.71 57.39
N VAL A 409 -33.19 7.60 56.06
CA VAL A 409 -33.32 6.31 55.35
C VAL A 409 -31.95 5.80 54.92
N GLY A 410 -31.10 6.69 54.39
CA GLY A 410 -29.80 6.32 53.85
C GLY A 410 -29.06 7.49 53.23
N ARG A 411 -27.95 7.20 52.55
CA ARG A 411 -27.14 8.19 51.83
C ARG A 411 -26.61 7.57 50.54
N VAL A 412 -26.85 8.25 49.42
CA VAL A 412 -26.19 7.92 48.15
C VAL A 412 -24.98 8.82 47.94
N HIS A 413 -24.00 8.37 47.15
CA HIS A 413 -22.84 9.17 46.83
C HIS A 413 -22.46 8.98 45.36
N ALA A 414 -22.39 10.09 44.64
CA ALA A 414 -21.79 10.21 43.33
C ALA A 414 -20.51 11.05 43.42
N ARG A 415 -19.60 10.79 42.50
CA ARG A 415 -18.37 11.54 42.28
C ARG A 415 -18.29 11.91 40.80
N ASP A 416 -17.73 13.06 40.53
CA ASP A 416 -17.22 13.40 39.21
C ASP A 416 -15.92 12.59 39.01
N THR A 417 -15.69 12.11 37.80
CA THR A 417 -14.53 11.29 37.43
C THR A 417 -13.41 12.13 36.83
N ASP A 418 -13.74 13.27 36.25
CA ASP A 418 -12.92 14.11 35.38
C ASP A 418 -11.80 14.84 36.17
N ILE A 419 -10.83 15.42 35.48
CA ILE A 419 -9.84 16.31 36.14
C ILE A 419 -10.51 17.47 36.86
N ALA A 420 -11.66 17.92 36.36
CA ALA A 420 -12.30 19.16 36.74
C ALA A 420 -13.20 19.09 38.00
N ASN A 421 -13.21 17.99 38.78
CA ASN A 421 -13.95 17.78 40.03
C ASN A 421 -15.01 18.85 40.40
N ASN A 422 -16.11 18.83 39.66
CA ASN A 422 -17.23 19.73 39.76
C ASN A 422 -18.09 19.40 41.00
N PRO A 423 -18.70 20.41 41.65
CA PRO A 423 -19.58 20.17 42.77
C PRO A 423 -20.92 19.58 42.28
N ILE A 424 -21.26 18.39 42.79
CA ILE A 424 -22.47 17.64 42.41
C ILE A 424 -23.68 18.04 43.25
N ARG A 425 -24.84 18.11 42.60
CA ARG A 425 -26.16 18.27 43.22
C ARG A 425 -27.01 17.03 43.04
N TYR A 426 -27.65 16.59 44.13
CA TYR A 426 -28.58 15.44 44.13
C TYR A 426 -30.06 15.87 44.05
N LEU A 427 -30.89 15.06 43.39
CA LEU A 427 -32.34 15.25 43.24
C LEU A 427 -33.09 13.91 43.15
N ILE A 428 -34.26 13.79 43.78
CA ILE A 428 -35.22 12.71 43.48
C ILE A 428 -36.20 13.25 42.42
N PRO A 429 -36.27 12.67 41.21
CA PRO A 429 -37.23 13.11 40.20
C PRO A 429 -38.66 12.72 40.58
N ARG A 430 -39.58 13.69 40.51
CA ARG A 430 -41.01 13.54 40.85
C ARG A 430 -41.74 12.39 40.16
N TYR A 431 -41.28 11.97 38.98
CA TYR A 431 -41.90 10.82 38.28
C TYR A 431 -41.62 9.47 38.96
N THR A 432 -40.65 9.39 39.89
CA THR A 432 -40.37 8.16 40.67
C THR A 432 -40.95 8.17 42.07
N ASP A 433 -41.34 9.33 42.59
CA ASP A 433 -41.98 9.50 43.89
C ASP A 433 -43.10 10.53 43.77
N LEU A 434 -44.22 10.08 43.18
CA LEU A 434 -45.37 10.93 42.84
C LEU A 434 -46.07 11.54 44.06
N GLU A 435 -45.93 10.89 45.21
CA GLU A 435 -46.54 11.34 46.47
C GLU A 435 -45.54 12.08 47.37
N GLU A 436 -44.28 12.22 46.94
CA GLU A 436 -43.19 12.86 47.70
C GLU A 436 -42.98 12.22 49.10
N PHE A 437 -42.97 10.88 49.15
CA PHE A 437 -42.66 10.10 50.37
C PHE A 437 -41.25 10.36 50.91
N PHE A 438 -40.29 10.67 50.03
CA PHE A 438 -38.89 10.86 50.34
C PHE A 438 -38.37 12.23 49.88
N THR A 439 -37.43 12.77 50.63
CA THR A 439 -36.67 13.97 50.28
C THR A 439 -35.18 13.66 50.31
N ILE A 440 -34.41 14.30 49.42
CA ILE A 440 -32.96 14.19 49.37
C ILE A 440 -32.30 15.54 49.62
N SER A 441 -31.26 15.52 50.42
CA SER A 441 -30.37 16.67 50.63
C SER A 441 -29.53 16.90 49.37
N PRO A 442 -29.60 18.10 48.75
CA PRO A 442 -28.94 18.36 47.47
C PRO A 442 -27.42 18.42 47.55
N GLU A 443 -26.85 18.66 48.74
CA GLU A 443 -25.39 18.83 48.94
C GLU A 443 -24.66 17.53 49.29
N ASP A 444 -25.33 16.61 50.01
CA ASP A 444 -24.66 15.45 50.59
C ASP A 444 -25.30 14.10 50.22
N GLY A 445 -26.44 14.09 49.52
CA GLY A 445 -27.11 12.87 49.06
C GLY A 445 -27.83 12.09 50.16
N THR A 446 -28.07 12.68 51.34
CA THR A 446 -28.84 12.03 52.42
C THR A 446 -30.33 12.00 52.11
N ILE A 447 -30.93 10.81 52.19
CA ILE A 447 -32.36 10.56 51.94
C ILE A 447 -33.11 10.47 53.27
N LYS A 448 -34.21 11.18 53.38
CA LYS A 448 -35.08 11.20 54.56
C LYS A 448 -36.54 10.97 54.17
N THR A 449 -37.35 10.45 55.09
CA THR A 449 -38.81 10.40 54.92
C THR A 449 -39.40 11.82 54.97
N THR A 450 -40.42 12.08 54.17
CA THR A 450 -41.21 13.34 54.23
C THR A 450 -42.45 13.17 55.12
N ARG A 451 -43.01 11.95 55.15
CA ARG A 451 -44.21 11.54 55.90
C ARG A 451 -44.02 10.14 56.47
N SER A 452 -44.95 9.68 57.30
CA SER A 452 -45.00 8.29 57.74
C SER A 452 -45.21 7.35 56.54
N LEU A 453 -44.53 6.21 56.59
CA LEU A 453 -44.70 5.09 55.67
C LEU A 453 -45.61 4.05 56.33
N ASP A 454 -46.31 3.29 55.49
CA ASP A 454 -47.29 2.24 55.82
C ASP A 454 -46.95 1.06 54.89
N ARG A 455 -46.57 -0.07 55.48
CA ARG A 455 -46.06 -1.25 54.77
C ARG A 455 -47.20 -2.06 54.14
N GLU A 456 -48.36 -2.12 54.79
CA GLU A 456 -49.57 -2.80 54.32
C GLU A 456 -50.08 -2.17 53.02
N THR A 457 -49.91 -0.85 52.89
CA THR A 457 -50.08 -0.12 51.63
C THR A 457 -48.91 -0.38 50.67
N GLN A 458 -47.65 -0.18 51.10
CA GLN A 458 -46.48 -0.33 50.22
C GLN A 458 -45.19 -0.79 50.93
N ALA A 459 -44.96 -2.10 50.99
CA ALA A 459 -43.74 -2.68 51.58
C ALA A 459 -42.39 -2.32 50.89
N TRP A 460 -42.42 -1.85 49.64
CA TRP A 460 -41.22 -1.50 48.85
C TRP A 460 -41.43 -0.23 48.03
N HIS A 461 -40.59 0.78 48.27
CA HIS A 461 -40.51 1.98 47.43
C HIS A 461 -39.27 1.94 46.55
N ASN A 462 -39.45 2.08 45.24
CA ASN A 462 -38.37 2.05 44.25
C ASN A 462 -38.22 3.43 43.62
N ILE A 463 -37.41 4.29 44.22
CA ILE A 463 -37.16 5.65 43.73
C ILE A 463 -35.92 5.68 42.83
N SER A 464 -35.82 6.70 41.96
CA SER A 464 -34.56 7.02 41.30
C SER A 464 -33.98 8.28 41.92
N VAL A 465 -32.65 8.31 42.07
CA VAL A 465 -31.92 9.53 42.41
C VAL A 465 -31.11 9.95 41.19
N SER A 466 -31.24 11.22 40.81
CA SER A 466 -30.41 11.89 39.82
C SER A 466 -29.29 12.66 40.51
N ALA A 467 -28.09 12.61 39.93
CA ALA A 467 -26.95 13.45 40.26
C ALA A 467 -26.60 14.31 39.04
N THR A 468 -26.40 15.61 39.27
CA THR A 468 -26.19 16.64 38.24
C THR A 468 -25.07 17.57 38.66
N GLU A 469 -24.28 18.05 37.71
CA GLU A 469 -23.17 18.94 37.99
C GLU A 469 -23.61 20.40 38.13
N ILE A 470 -22.94 21.15 39.01
CA ILE A 470 -23.21 22.58 39.20
C ILE A 470 -22.22 23.40 38.36
N GLY A 471 -22.63 23.76 37.15
CA GLY A 471 -21.92 24.71 36.28
C GLY A 471 -21.42 24.14 34.96
N GLY A 472 -21.37 22.81 34.81
CA GLY A 472 -21.07 22.10 33.57
C GLY A 472 -22.26 21.99 32.60
N HIS A 473 -22.10 21.18 31.56
CA HIS A 473 -23.21 20.81 30.69
C HIS A 473 -24.25 19.98 31.47
N HIS A 474 -25.52 20.02 31.08
CA HIS A 474 -26.62 19.41 31.85
C HIS A 474 -26.68 17.87 31.73
N GLN A 475 -25.58 17.18 31.98
CA GLN A 475 -25.52 15.73 32.05
C GLN A 475 -26.02 15.24 33.42
N ASP A 476 -26.77 14.14 33.41
CA ASP A 476 -27.61 13.70 34.53
C ASP A 476 -27.50 12.18 34.71
N ALA A 477 -26.79 11.77 35.75
CA ALA A 477 -26.62 10.35 36.09
C ALA A 477 -27.75 9.88 37.00
N LYS A 478 -28.25 8.65 36.81
CA LYS A 478 -29.38 8.10 37.58
C LYS A 478 -29.05 6.77 38.21
N VAL A 479 -29.31 6.66 39.52
CA VAL A 479 -29.25 5.39 40.26
C VAL A 479 -30.64 4.97 40.74
N ARG A 480 -30.85 3.66 40.88
CA ARG A 480 -32.05 3.09 41.52
C ARG A 480 -31.79 2.90 43.01
N VAL A 481 -32.72 3.37 43.84
CA VAL A 481 -32.71 3.17 45.29
C VAL A 481 -33.96 2.39 45.68
N ASN A 482 -33.77 1.18 46.19
CA ASN A 482 -34.85 0.33 46.69
C ASN A 482 -34.94 0.51 48.20
N ILE A 483 -36.07 0.95 48.70
CA ILE A 483 -36.31 1.20 50.12
C ILE A 483 -37.29 0.14 50.60
N LYS A 484 -36.81 -0.77 51.44
CA LYS A 484 -37.65 -1.76 52.12
C LYS A 484 -38.26 -1.12 53.35
N VAL A 485 -39.59 -1.16 53.44
CA VAL A 485 -40.30 -0.80 54.66
C VAL A 485 -40.28 -2.02 55.59
N LYS A 486 -39.88 -1.82 56.85
CA LYS A 486 -39.86 -2.83 57.90
C LYS A 486 -41.16 -2.80 58.68
N ASP A 487 -41.70 -3.99 58.83
CA ASP A 487 -42.87 -4.35 59.63
C ASP A 487 -42.74 -3.88 61.10
N VAL A 488 -43.75 -3.16 61.57
CA VAL A 488 -43.96 -2.74 62.96
C VAL A 488 -45.40 -3.02 63.32
N ASN A 489 -45.62 -3.77 64.40
CA ASN A 489 -46.94 -4.27 64.79
C ASN A 489 -47.91 -3.13 65.15
N ASP A 490 -48.74 -2.70 64.20
CA ASP A 490 -49.68 -1.57 64.34
C ASP A 490 -51.11 -1.87 63.89
N ASN A 491 -51.34 -3.00 63.20
CA ASN A 491 -52.67 -3.55 63.01
C ASN A 491 -53.08 -4.42 64.21
N ALA A 492 -54.36 -4.76 64.28
CA ALA A 492 -54.89 -5.64 65.32
C ALA A 492 -55.59 -6.83 64.66
N PRO A 493 -55.51 -8.05 65.23
CA PRO A 493 -56.08 -9.23 64.62
C PRO A 493 -57.60 -9.12 64.43
N GLU A 494 -58.12 -9.49 63.26
CA GLU A 494 -59.56 -9.50 62.95
C GLU A 494 -60.06 -10.86 62.44
N PHE A 495 -61.37 -11.12 62.50
CA PHE A 495 -61.93 -12.38 62.00
C PHE A 495 -61.78 -12.48 60.46
N ALA A 496 -61.26 -13.61 59.99
CA ALA A 496 -60.87 -13.75 58.58
C ALA A 496 -62.06 -13.73 57.59
N THR A 497 -63.19 -14.35 57.95
CA THR A 497 -64.33 -14.55 57.01
C THR A 497 -65.73 -14.70 57.66
N GLN A 498 -65.87 -14.69 58.99
CA GLN A 498 -67.16 -14.99 59.65
C GLN A 498 -67.44 -14.12 60.87
N GLU A 499 -68.30 -13.12 60.71
CA GLU A 499 -68.94 -12.40 61.83
C GLU A 499 -70.28 -13.04 62.24
N GLU A 500 -70.95 -13.77 61.35
CA GLU A 500 -72.21 -14.47 61.64
C GLU A 500 -72.07 -15.99 61.46
N VAL A 501 -72.46 -16.74 62.50
CA VAL A 501 -72.46 -18.20 62.54
C VAL A 501 -73.90 -18.69 62.69
N LEU A 502 -74.32 -19.56 61.77
CA LEU A 502 -75.64 -20.16 61.77
C LEU A 502 -75.62 -21.48 62.55
N MET A 503 -76.48 -21.62 63.55
CA MET A 503 -76.50 -22.76 64.47
C MET A 503 -77.90 -23.39 64.57
N CYS A 504 -78.00 -24.72 64.53
CA CYS A 504 -79.29 -25.40 64.65
C CYS A 504 -79.87 -25.38 66.07
N GLU A 505 -81.18 -25.25 66.20
CA GLU A 505 -81.91 -25.28 67.48
C GLU A 505 -81.74 -26.60 68.26
N ASN A 506 -81.46 -27.70 67.56
CA ASN A 506 -81.20 -29.04 68.11
C ASN A 506 -79.70 -29.38 68.32
N VAL A 507 -78.80 -28.39 68.30
CA VAL A 507 -77.36 -28.61 68.49
C VAL A 507 -77.03 -29.32 69.80
N THR A 508 -76.09 -30.27 69.72
CA THR A 508 -75.54 -31.01 70.85
C THR A 508 -74.42 -30.23 71.55
N PRO A 509 -74.21 -30.39 72.89
CA PRO A 509 -73.16 -29.67 73.63
C PRO A 509 -71.69 -30.05 73.32
N GLU A 510 -71.44 -30.67 72.18
CA GLU A 510 -70.10 -31.04 71.70
C GLU A 510 -69.82 -30.43 70.31
N ASN A 511 -70.76 -29.68 69.74
CA ASN A 511 -70.54 -28.96 68.50
C ASN A 511 -69.55 -27.81 68.72
N GLN A 512 -68.55 -27.70 67.84
CA GLN A 512 -67.50 -26.69 67.88
C GLN A 512 -67.50 -25.91 66.58
N GLN A 513 -67.57 -24.57 66.67
CA GLN A 513 -67.35 -23.69 65.52
C GLN A 513 -65.93 -23.16 65.57
N ASN A 514 -65.14 -23.41 64.52
CA ASN A 514 -63.80 -22.86 64.40
C ASN A 514 -63.85 -21.43 63.83
N LEU A 515 -63.13 -20.52 64.46
CA LEU A 515 -63.01 -19.11 64.07
C LEU A 515 -61.56 -18.79 63.72
N PRO A 516 -61.20 -18.62 62.44
CA PRO A 516 -59.91 -18.10 62.05
C PRO A 516 -59.85 -16.58 62.21
N ALA A 517 -58.73 -16.08 62.73
CA ALA A 517 -58.37 -14.67 62.66
C ALA A 517 -57.20 -14.47 61.68
N VAL A 518 -57.04 -13.24 61.21
CA VAL A 518 -55.94 -12.75 60.37
C VAL A 518 -55.45 -11.43 60.94
N ASP A 519 -54.18 -11.14 60.71
CA ASP A 519 -53.59 -9.83 60.88
C ASP A 519 -53.03 -9.36 59.54
N LYS A 520 -52.85 -8.06 59.38
CA LYS A 520 -52.26 -7.44 58.18
C LYS A 520 -50.74 -7.35 58.29
N ASP A 521 -50.24 -7.25 59.52
CA ASP A 521 -48.81 -7.25 59.85
C ASP A 521 -48.11 -8.54 59.38
N GLU A 522 -46.80 -8.48 59.13
CA GLU A 522 -46.01 -9.62 58.68
C GLU A 522 -45.85 -10.62 59.83
N MET A 523 -46.66 -11.69 59.80
CA MET A 523 -46.56 -12.79 60.75
C MET A 523 -45.21 -13.51 60.66
N ALA A 524 -44.21 -12.96 61.36
CA ALA A 524 -42.98 -13.65 61.69
C ALA A 524 -43.33 -14.99 62.35
N HIS A 525 -42.54 -16.05 62.10
CA HIS A 525 -42.85 -17.46 62.40
C HIS A 525 -43.11 -17.85 63.88
N ARG A 526 -43.36 -16.90 64.77
CA ARG A 526 -43.70 -17.08 66.20
C ARG A 526 -44.93 -16.27 66.64
N GLN A 527 -45.59 -15.52 65.75
CA GLN A 527 -46.83 -14.84 66.11
C GLN A 527 -47.98 -15.83 66.31
N HIS A 528 -48.74 -15.65 67.38
CA HIS A 528 -49.94 -16.43 67.68
C HIS A 528 -50.96 -15.52 68.35
N PHE A 529 -52.23 -15.70 68.02
CA PHE A 529 -53.30 -14.92 68.65
C PHE A 529 -53.69 -15.55 69.99
N HIS A 530 -54.13 -14.72 70.92
CA HIS A 530 -54.77 -15.13 72.16
C HIS A 530 -56.24 -14.72 72.12
N PHE A 531 -57.13 -15.70 72.28
CA PHE A 531 -58.57 -15.50 72.16
C PHE A 531 -59.26 -15.58 73.53
N SER A 532 -59.95 -14.51 73.92
CA SER A 532 -60.70 -14.43 75.18
C SER A 532 -62.12 -13.92 74.99
N LEU A 533 -63.05 -14.37 75.83
CA LEU A 533 -64.37 -13.75 75.93
C LEU A 533 -64.25 -12.39 76.62
N ALA A 534 -64.82 -11.35 76.02
CA ALA A 534 -64.74 -10.00 76.57
C ALA A 534 -65.29 -9.95 78.01
N PRO A 535 -64.77 -9.08 78.92
CA PRO A 535 -65.07 -9.14 80.35
C PRO A 535 -66.57 -9.11 80.73
N ARG A 536 -67.42 -8.54 79.87
CA ARG A 536 -68.88 -8.51 80.05
C ARG A 536 -69.57 -9.87 79.90
N VAL A 537 -68.94 -10.81 79.18
CA VAL A 537 -69.48 -12.14 78.85
C VAL A 537 -68.53 -13.28 79.26
N ALA A 538 -67.49 -13.01 80.06
CA ALA A 538 -66.52 -14.02 80.49
C ALA A 538 -67.15 -15.25 81.17
N ASN A 539 -68.28 -15.08 81.86
CA ASN A 539 -69.07 -16.15 82.49
C ASN A 539 -70.36 -16.49 81.69
N ASN A 540 -70.25 -16.64 80.37
CA ASN A 540 -71.40 -16.98 79.52
C ASN A 540 -71.91 -18.41 79.79
N LEU A 541 -73.22 -18.54 80.05
CA LEU A 541 -73.87 -19.83 80.35
C LEU A 541 -74.28 -20.63 79.09
N ASN A 542 -74.23 -20.01 77.91
CA ASN A 542 -74.65 -20.62 76.65
C ASN A 542 -73.45 -21.16 75.84
N PHE A 543 -72.34 -20.42 75.81
CA PHE A 543 -71.16 -20.68 74.99
C PHE A 543 -69.87 -20.52 75.79
N SER A 544 -68.84 -21.31 75.48
CA SER A 544 -67.46 -21.09 75.93
C SER A 544 -66.52 -20.96 74.73
N LEU A 545 -65.39 -20.31 74.95
CA LEU A 545 -64.33 -20.15 73.96
C LEU A 545 -63.14 -21.02 74.37
N LYS A 546 -62.61 -21.79 73.43
CA LYS A 546 -61.35 -22.53 73.57
C LYS A 546 -60.37 -22.00 72.54
N ASP A 547 -59.35 -21.31 73.03
CA ASP A 547 -58.16 -20.96 72.27
C ASP A 547 -57.42 -22.26 71.85
N ASN A 548 -57.11 -22.40 70.56
CA ASN A 548 -56.38 -23.56 70.03
C ASN A 548 -54.85 -23.38 70.12
N ARG A 549 -54.35 -22.19 70.47
CA ARG A 549 -52.94 -21.75 70.46
C ARG A 549 -52.31 -21.76 69.06
N ASP A 550 -53.14 -21.47 68.07
CA ASP A 550 -52.79 -21.16 66.68
C ASP A 550 -53.56 -19.89 66.26
N SER A 551 -53.68 -19.61 64.96
CA SER A 551 -54.46 -18.45 64.48
C SER A 551 -55.99 -18.64 64.56
N THR A 552 -56.48 -19.61 65.35
CA THR A 552 -57.90 -19.98 65.42
C THR A 552 -58.39 -20.23 66.85
N ALA A 553 -59.70 -20.05 67.06
CA ALA A 553 -60.38 -20.46 68.30
C ALA A 553 -61.67 -21.23 68.04
N ASN A 554 -61.95 -22.21 68.90
CA ASN A 554 -63.18 -22.98 68.87
C ASN A 554 -64.22 -22.43 69.85
N VAL A 555 -65.36 -21.97 69.34
CA VAL A 555 -66.55 -21.68 70.16
C VAL A 555 -67.30 -22.99 70.39
N MET A 556 -67.48 -23.34 71.66
CA MET A 556 -68.13 -24.57 72.12
C MET A 556 -69.48 -24.24 72.75
N VAL A 557 -70.49 -25.07 72.46
CA VAL A 557 -71.85 -24.88 72.95
C VAL A 557 -72.03 -25.63 74.27
N ILE A 558 -72.31 -24.94 75.38
CA ILE A 558 -72.43 -25.59 76.71
C ILE A 558 -73.90 -25.92 77.04
N ARG A 559 -74.82 -25.04 76.65
CA ARG A 559 -76.25 -25.16 76.99
C ARG A 559 -76.97 -26.13 76.05
N ARG A 560 -77.94 -26.88 76.59
CA ARG A 560 -78.88 -27.71 75.82
C ARG A 560 -80.16 -26.94 75.51
N GLY A 561 -80.64 -27.10 74.27
CA GLY A 561 -81.95 -26.58 73.83
C GLY A 561 -81.94 -25.07 73.59
N PHE A 562 -81.60 -24.66 72.37
CA PHE A 562 -81.81 -23.30 71.89
C PHE A 562 -83.18 -23.23 71.23
N SER A 563 -83.84 -22.07 71.27
CA SER A 563 -85.09 -21.86 70.53
C SER A 563 -85.08 -20.50 69.87
N ARG A 564 -85.24 -20.48 68.55
CA ARG A 564 -85.38 -19.25 67.76
C ARG A 564 -86.59 -18.40 68.17
N MET A 565 -87.57 -18.99 68.88
CA MET A 565 -88.76 -18.29 69.39
C MET A 565 -88.50 -17.53 70.69
N THR A 566 -87.50 -17.92 71.50
CA THR A 566 -87.17 -17.22 72.75
C THR A 566 -86.04 -16.21 72.54
N GLN A 567 -85.01 -16.59 71.80
CA GLN A 567 -83.91 -15.72 71.40
C GLN A 567 -83.25 -16.30 70.14
N GLY A 568 -83.46 -15.65 69.00
CA GLY A 568 -82.95 -16.08 67.69
C GLY A 568 -81.52 -15.67 67.38
N VAL A 569 -80.94 -14.73 68.12
CA VAL A 569 -79.58 -14.20 67.91
C VAL A 569 -78.88 -14.03 69.25
N TYR A 570 -77.61 -14.45 69.32
CA TYR A 570 -76.73 -14.27 70.45
C TYR A 570 -75.47 -13.53 70.01
N GLU A 571 -75.11 -12.49 70.76
CA GLU A 571 -73.93 -11.67 70.49
C GLU A 571 -72.81 -12.14 71.44
N LEU A 572 -71.68 -12.56 70.88
CA LEU A 572 -70.53 -13.06 71.63
C LEU A 572 -69.30 -12.19 71.30
N PRO A 573 -69.08 -11.08 72.04
CA PRO A 573 -67.87 -10.27 71.89
C PRO A 573 -66.65 -11.07 72.34
N ILE A 574 -65.74 -11.29 71.40
CA ILE A 574 -64.47 -12.00 71.57
C ILE A 574 -63.36 -10.97 71.41
N GLU A 575 -62.49 -10.90 72.42
CA GLU A 575 -61.28 -10.11 72.42
C GLU A 575 -60.15 -10.96 71.83
N ILE A 576 -59.51 -10.47 70.77
CA ILE A 576 -58.38 -11.10 70.09
C ILE A 576 -57.17 -10.22 70.32
N ASN A 577 -56.10 -10.78 70.86
CA ASN A 577 -54.85 -10.08 71.16
C ASN A 577 -53.70 -10.77 70.43
N ASP A 578 -52.81 -10.02 69.79
CA ASP A 578 -51.60 -10.58 69.18
C ASP A 578 -50.53 -10.93 70.25
N ASN A 579 -49.29 -11.16 69.82
CA ASN A 579 -48.13 -11.20 70.70
C ASN A 579 -46.99 -10.27 70.20
N GLY A 580 -47.38 -9.22 69.50
CA GLY A 580 -46.52 -8.17 68.95
C GLY A 580 -45.94 -7.23 70.01
N VAL A 581 -45.16 -6.25 69.54
CA VAL A 581 -44.56 -5.22 70.38
C VAL A 581 -44.65 -3.87 69.65
N PRO A 582 -45.54 -2.95 70.07
CA PRO A 582 -46.53 -3.10 71.14
C PRO A 582 -47.60 -4.16 70.79
N PRO A 583 -48.18 -4.85 71.77
CA PRO A 583 -49.26 -5.79 71.49
C PRO A 583 -50.56 -5.03 71.20
N MET A 584 -51.25 -5.42 70.13
CA MET A 584 -52.53 -4.85 69.71
C MET A 584 -53.67 -5.83 69.98
N SER A 585 -54.85 -5.28 70.29
CA SER A 585 -56.06 -6.07 70.53
C SER A 585 -57.30 -5.45 69.89
N SER A 586 -58.17 -6.34 69.41
CA SER A 586 -59.48 -6.01 68.86
C SER A 586 -60.59 -6.65 69.71
N THR A 587 -61.83 -6.20 69.52
CA THR A 587 -63.00 -6.88 70.10
C THR A 587 -64.05 -7.06 69.02
N ASN A 588 -64.05 -8.23 68.39
CA ASN A 588 -64.96 -8.56 67.30
C ASN A 588 -66.17 -9.33 67.88
N THR A 589 -67.38 -8.98 67.45
CA THR A 589 -68.61 -9.59 67.98
C THR A 589 -69.10 -10.68 67.06
N LEU A 590 -69.04 -11.93 67.53
CA LEU A 590 -69.58 -13.06 66.80
C LEU A 590 -71.10 -13.15 67.01
N MET A 591 -71.84 -13.10 65.91
CA MET A 591 -73.30 -13.20 65.87
C MET A 591 -73.71 -14.65 65.65
N ILE A 592 -74.18 -15.33 66.70
CA ILE A 592 -74.66 -16.72 66.61
C ILE A 592 -76.17 -16.69 66.40
N ARG A 593 -76.63 -16.98 65.17
CA ARG A 593 -78.06 -17.03 64.82
C ARG A 593 -78.60 -18.46 64.92
N VAL A 594 -79.68 -18.62 65.67
CA VAL A 594 -80.35 -19.91 65.86
C VAL A 594 -81.38 -20.15 64.76
N CYS A 595 -81.19 -21.23 64.00
CA CYS A 595 -82.03 -21.62 62.87
C CYS A 595 -82.75 -22.94 63.13
N SER A 596 -83.87 -23.16 62.43
CA SER A 596 -84.52 -24.48 62.39
C SER A 596 -83.85 -25.36 61.34
N CYS A 597 -83.72 -26.65 61.65
CA CYS A 597 -82.93 -27.60 60.88
C CYS A 597 -83.64 -28.95 60.70
N ASP A 598 -83.23 -29.70 59.68
CA ASP A 598 -83.74 -31.05 59.43
C ASP A 598 -83.14 -32.10 60.38
N SER A 599 -83.59 -33.34 60.27
CA SER A 599 -83.10 -34.47 61.09
C SER A 599 -81.65 -34.88 60.79
N LYS A 600 -81.00 -34.26 59.80
CA LYS A 600 -79.58 -34.44 59.45
C LYS A 600 -78.71 -33.24 59.87
N GLY A 601 -79.29 -32.22 60.50
CA GLY A 601 -78.57 -31.02 60.95
C GLY A 601 -78.34 -29.97 59.86
N THR A 602 -79.04 -30.04 58.73
CA THR A 602 -78.98 -29.01 57.68
C THR A 602 -79.98 -27.88 57.97
N ILE A 603 -79.56 -26.64 57.74
CA ILE A 603 -80.34 -25.43 58.06
C ILE A 603 -81.49 -25.26 57.05
N LEU A 604 -82.72 -25.19 57.56
CA LEU A 604 -83.94 -25.01 56.78
C LEU A 604 -84.42 -23.54 56.76
N SER A 605 -84.45 -22.88 57.92
CA SER A 605 -84.85 -21.46 58.00
C SER A 605 -84.34 -20.78 59.28
N CYS A 606 -83.70 -19.64 59.11
CA CYS A 606 -83.22 -18.76 60.18
C CYS A 606 -84.15 -17.58 60.48
N ASN A 607 -85.22 -17.41 59.70
CA ASN A 607 -86.16 -16.30 59.85
C ASN A 607 -87.36 -16.72 60.71
N VAL A 608 -87.81 -15.82 61.59
CA VAL A 608 -89.09 -15.94 62.29
C VAL A 608 -90.15 -15.31 61.40
N GLU A 609 -90.76 -16.10 60.52
CA GLU A 609 -91.80 -15.59 59.61
C GLU A 609 -93.04 -15.12 60.39
N PRO A 610 -93.43 -13.83 60.30
CA PRO A 610 -94.72 -13.40 60.80
C PRO A 610 -95.83 -13.91 59.86
N PHE A 611 -96.92 -14.40 60.45
CA PHE A 611 -98.09 -14.92 59.73
C PHE A 611 -98.74 -13.82 58.87
N VAL A 612 -98.54 -13.87 57.55
CA VAL A 612 -99.00 -12.83 56.62
C VAL A 612 -100.45 -13.08 56.17
N LEU A 613 -101.37 -12.20 56.57
CA LEU A 613 -102.71 -12.12 55.96
C LEU A 613 -102.62 -11.47 54.57
N PRO A 614 -103.39 -11.92 53.57
CA PRO A 614 -103.34 -11.38 52.22
C PRO A 614 -104.04 -10.02 52.13
N ALA A 615 -103.33 -8.96 52.51
CA ALA A 615 -103.74 -7.59 52.20
C ALA A 615 -103.45 -7.31 50.72
N GLY A 616 -104.51 -7.32 49.90
CA GLY A 616 -104.40 -6.94 48.49
C GLY A 616 -103.86 -5.51 48.36
N LEU A 617 -102.70 -5.37 47.73
CA LEU A 617 -102.13 -4.07 47.38
C LEU A 617 -103.14 -3.30 46.50
N SER A 618 -103.66 -2.20 47.04
CA SER A 618 -104.55 -1.31 46.31
C SER A 618 -103.94 -0.91 44.97
N THR A 619 -104.75 -0.90 43.92
CA THR A 619 -104.32 -0.55 42.56
C THR A 619 -103.66 0.83 42.48
N GLY A 620 -103.99 1.74 43.40
CA GLY A 620 -103.30 3.03 43.55
C GLY A 620 -101.82 2.92 43.93
N ALA A 621 -101.43 1.93 44.74
CA ALA A 621 -100.03 1.70 45.11
C ALA A 621 -99.21 1.17 43.92
N LEU A 622 -99.80 0.27 43.13
CA LEU A 622 -99.19 -0.22 41.88
C LEU A 622 -99.00 0.91 40.86
N ILE A 623 -99.98 1.80 40.71
CA ILE A 623 -99.88 2.99 39.84
C ILE A 623 -98.81 3.96 40.36
N ALA A 624 -98.71 4.20 41.67
CA ALA A 624 -97.69 5.05 42.25
C ALA A 624 -96.27 4.48 42.05
N ILE A 625 -96.08 3.16 42.23
CA ILE A 625 -94.79 2.49 42.00
C ILE A 625 -94.43 2.55 40.50
N LEU A 626 -95.37 2.30 39.59
CA LEU A 626 -95.16 2.47 38.15
C LEU A 626 -94.78 3.90 37.77
N ALA A 627 -95.45 4.91 38.34
CA ALA A 627 -95.12 6.31 38.11
C ALA A 627 -93.69 6.65 38.60
N CYS A 628 -93.31 6.20 39.80
CA CYS A 628 -91.96 6.38 40.31
C CYS A 628 -90.89 5.69 39.45
N ILE A 629 -91.15 4.48 38.95
CA ILE A 629 -90.24 3.76 38.05
C ILE A 629 -90.09 4.50 36.71
N VAL A 630 -91.18 5.00 36.13
CA VAL A 630 -91.14 5.80 34.89
C VAL A 630 -90.38 7.11 35.07
N ILE A 631 -90.54 7.79 36.22
CA ILE A 631 -89.79 9.01 36.56
C ILE A 631 -88.30 8.70 36.76
N LEU A 632 -87.95 7.61 37.45
CA LEU A 632 -86.56 7.17 37.60
C LEU A 632 -85.92 6.82 36.25
N LEU A 633 -86.63 6.10 35.37
CA LEU A 633 -86.15 5.79 34.02
C LEU A 633 -85.95 7.06 33.18
N ALA A 634 -86.85 8.06 33.29
CA ALA A 634 -86.67 9.34 32.62
C ALA A 634 -85.42 10.09 33.12
N ILE A 635 -85.15 10.08 34.43
CA ILE A 635 -83.94 10.68 35.04
C ILE A 635 -82.67 9.93 34.58
N VAL A 636 -82.70 8.60 34.54
CA VAL A 636 -81.56 7.78 34.05
C VAL A 636 -81.30 8.03 32.56
N VAL A 637 -82.34 8.09 31.72
CA VAL A 637 -82.20 8.42 30.29
C VAL A 637 -81.65 9.84 30.09
N LEU A 638 -82.11 10.82 30.88
CA LEU A 638 -81.56 12.18 30.87
C LEU A 638 -80.07 12.19 31.26
N PHE A 639 -79.69 11.44 32.29
CA PHE A 639 -78.30 11.35 32.76
C PHE A 639 -77.38 10.63 31.76
N VAL A 640 -77.88 9.59 31.08
CA VAL A 640 -77.16 8.89 30.00
C VAL A 640 -77.01 9.79 28.77
N ALA A 641 -78.05 10.55 28.39
CA ALA A 641 -77.99 11.52 27.30
C ALA A 641 -76.97 12.64 27.60
N LEU A 642 -76.95 13.17 28.82
CA LEU A 642 -75.99 14.18 29.27
C LEU A 642 -74.55 13.65 29.34
N ARG A 643 -74.34 12.39 29.75
CA ARG A 643 -73.00 11.75 29.69
C ARG A 643 -72.52 11.51 28.25
N ARG A 644 -73.43 11.27 27.30
CA ARG A 644 -73.07 11.00 25.89
C ARG A 644 -72.50 12.20 25.12
N GLN A 645 -72.59 13.43 25.64
CA GLN A 645 -71.95 14.61 25.03
C GLN A 645 -70.54 14.92 25.54
N LYS A 646 -69.98 14.13 26.47
CA LYS A 646 -68.59 14.30 26.95
C LYS A 646 -67.86 12.98 27.09
N LYS A 647 -67.41 12.45 25.96
CA LYS A 647 -66.12 11.76 25.69
C LYS A 647 -66.24 10.92 24.42
N GLU A 648 -65.51 11.32 23.38
CA GLU A 648 -65.11 10.38 22.31
C GLU A 648 -63.84 9.62 22.74
N PRO A 649 -63.55 8.45 22.12
CA PRO A 649 -62.83 7.38 22.82
C PRO A 649 -61.33 7.29 22.48
N LEU A 650 -60.62 6.60 23.37
CA LEU A 650 -59.36 5.90 23.08
C LEU A 650 -59.66 4.42 22.85
N ILE A 651 -59.03 3.80 21.85
CA ILE A 651 -58.73 2.36 21.60
C ILE A 651 -58.60 2.16 20.07
N VAL A 652 -57.72 1.32 19.50
CA VAL A 652 -56.35 0.86 19.83
C VAL A 652 -55.83 0.01 18.64
N LEU A 653 -54.50 0.00 18.40
CA LEU A 653 -53.69 -0.94 17.58
C LEU A 653 -53.86 -1.06 16.03
N GLU A 654 -52.68 -0.93 15.39
CA GLU A 654 -52.04 -1.79 14.36
C GLU A 654 -52.32 -1.72 12.84
N GLU A 655 -51.17 -1.86 12.14
CA GLU A 655 -50.87 -2.36 10.78
C GLU A 655 -50.90 -1.48 9.49
N GLU A 656 -49.72 -1.53 8.82
CA GLU A 656 -49.37 -1.49 7.39
C GLU A 656 -49.64 -0.27 6.47
N ASP A 657 -48.54 0.44 6.21
CA ASP A 657 -47.93 0.77 4.89
C ASP A 657 -48.81 0.95 3.62
N ILE A 658 -48.90 2.19 3.11
CA ILE A 658 -48.92 2.48 1.65
C ILE A 658 -48.51 3.94 1.32
N ARG A 659 -47.35 4.06 0.66
CA ARG A 659 -47.01 4.88 -0.54
C ARG A 659 -47.62 6.28 -0.83
N GLU A 660 -46.67 7.12 -1.26
CA GLU A 660 -46.74 8.12 -2.36
C GLU A 660 -47.50 9.45 -2.16
N ASN A 661 -46.74 10.55 -2.22
CA ASN A 661 -46.96 11.50 -3.31
C ASN A 661 -45.66 12.23 -3.72
N ILE A 662 -45.33 12.15 -5.01
CA ILE A 662 -44.20 12.80 -5.68
C ILE A 662 -44.69 14.14 -6.25
N ILE A 663 -43.90 15.23 -6.13
CA ILE A 663 -43.80 16.24 -7.20
C ILE A 663 -42.35 16.75 -7.28
N THR A 664 -41.70 16.51 -8.41
CA THR A 664 -40.55 17.27 -8.92
C THR A 664 -41.05 18.33 -9.93
N TYR A 665 -40.27 19.38 -10.16
CA TYR A 665 -40.29 20.11 -11.44
C TYR A 665 -38.89 20.66 -11.73
N ASP A 666 -38.35 20.25 -12.88
CA ASP A 666 -37.11 20.74 -13.48
C ASP A 666 -37.41 21.84 -14.52
N ASP A 667 -36.31 22.40 -15.06
CA ASP A 667 -36.18 23.18 -16.29
C ASP A 667 -36.75 24.62 -16.36
N GLU A 668 -35.82 25.59 -16.28
CA GLU A 668 -35.69 26.59 -17.35
C GLU A 668 -34.24 27.06 -17.55
N GLY A 669 -33.54 26.42 -18.50
CA GLY A 669 -32.69 27.03 -19.55
C GLY A 669 -31.56 28.02 -19.21
N GLY A 670 -30.32 27.56 -19.44
CA GLY A 670 -29.42 28.12 -20.48
C GLY A 670 -28.77 29.51 -20.28
N GLY A 671 -27.43 29.55 -20.40
CA GLY A 671 -26.67 30.80 -20.52
C GLY A 671 -25.16 30.58 -20.56
N GLU A 672 -24.60 30.43 -21.77
CA GLU A 672 -23.15 30.48 -22.03
C GLU A 672 -22.69 31.92 -22.36
N GLU A 673 -21.35 32.09 -22.29
CA GLU A 673 -20.51 33.14 -22.89
C GLU A 673 -20.42 34.57 -22.28
N ASP A 674 -19.18 34.85 -21.83
CA ASP A 674 -18.34 36.03 -22.08
C ASP A 674 -18.74 37.44 -21.63
N THR A 675 -17.85 38.05 -20.81
CA THR A 675 -17.09 39.25 -21.24
C THR A 675 -15.92 39.59 -20.29
N GLU A 676 -14.79 40.01 -20.87
CA GLU A 676 -13.61 40.52 -20.17
C GLU A 676 -13.81 41.99 -19.72
N ALA A 677 -13.12 42.45 -18.65
CA ALA A 677 -12.29 43.69 -18.64
C ALA A 677 -11.81 44.14 -17.23
N PHE A 678 -10.72 44.90 -17.23
CA PHE A 678 -9.96 45.49 -16.11
C PHE A 678 -10.66 46.69 -15.41
N ASP A 679 -10.39 46.91 -14.11
CA ASP A 679 -9.58 48.03 -13.56
C ASP A 679 -9.39 47.86 -12.02
N ILE A 680 -8.18 47.77 -11.47
CA ILE A 680 -7.27 48.84 -10.98
C ILE A 680 -7.76 49.66 -9.75
N ALA A 681 -7.00 49.50 -8.65
CA ALA A 681 -6.84 50.39 -7.49
C ALA A 681 -8.08 50.65 -6.59
N THR A 682 -7.96 50.82 -5.27
CA THR A 682 -6.89 51.46 -4.49
C THR A 682 -6.77 50.93 -3.06
N LEU A 683 -5.54 50.85 -2.52
CA LEU A 683 -5.18 51.47 -1.23
C LEU A 683 -3.66 51.70 -1.17
N GLN A 684 -3.24 52.75 -0.44
CA GLN A 684 -1.93 53.41 -0.62
C GLN A 684 -0.87 53.10 0.46
N ASN A 685 0.39 53.14 -0.01
CA ASN A 685 1.68 53.46 0.64
C ASN A 685 1.63 54.65 1.66
N PRO A 686 2.71 54.98 2.46
CA PRO A 686 4.16 54.81 2.15
C PRO A 686 5.14 54.51 3.34
N ASP A 687 6.46 54.60 3.03
CA ASP A 687 7.67 54.74 3.87
C ASP A 687 8.18 53.50 4.65
N GLY A 688 9.46 53.08 4.62
CA GLY A 688 10.70 53.43 3.88
C GLY A 688 11.75 52.30 4.11
N ALA A 689 12.98 52.23 3.56
CA ALA A 689 13.84 53.19 2.86
C ALA A 689 14.98 52.46 2.07
N ASN A 690 15.63 53.15 1.12
CA ASN A 690 16.99 52.93 0.53
C ASN A 690 17.38 51.51 0.01
N GLY A 691 17.84 51.28 -1.24
CA GLY A 691 18.08 52.17 -2.39
C GLY A 691 18.75 51.44 -3.58
N PHE A 692 18.76 52.10 -4.75
CA PHE A 692 19.55 51.86 -5.99
C PHE A 692 20.96 51.22 -5.78
N LEU A 693 21.58 50.36 -6.62
CA LEU A 693 21.61 50.14 -8.10
C LEU A 693 22.21 48.71 -8.43
N PRO A 694 22.79 48.41 -9.62
CA PRO A 694 22.22 47.65 -10.76
C PRO A 694 22.72 46.18 -10.91
N ARG A 695 22.18 45.42 -11.88
CA ARG A 695 22.74 44.12 -12.32
C ARG A 695 24.02 44.30 -13.16
N LYS A 696 24.99 43.39 -13.00
CA LYS A 696 25.93 42.99 -14.06
C LYS A 696 26.57 41.61 -13.82
N ASP A 697 26.48 40.77 -14.85
CA ASP A 697 27.37 39.72 -15.35
C ASP A 697 28.38 39.04 -14.41
N ILE A 698 28.30 37.70 -14.35
CA ILE A 698 29.16 36.82 -13.54
C ILE A 698 30.36 36.30 -14.35
N LYS A 699 31.56 36.48 -13.80
CA LYS A 699 32.75 35.63 -14.01
C LYS A 699 33.32 35.27 -12.63
N PRO A 700 33.63 33.99 -12.32
CA PRO A 700 34.31 33.66 -11.08
C PRO A 700 35.84 33.58 -11.27
N GLU A 701 36.56 34.44 -10.55
CA GLU A 701 37.96 34.18 -10.18
C GLU A 701 37.98 33.55 -8.78
N LEU A 702 38.85 32.56 -8.57
CA LEU A 702 39.01 31.83 -7.31
C LEU A 702 40.03 32.52 -6.40
N GLN A 703 39.66 32.87 -5.17
CA GLN A 703 40.60 33.10 -4.06
C GLN A 703 40.07 32.57 -2.73
N TYR A 704 41.01 32.00 -1.94
CA TYR A 704 40.77 31.21 -0.74
C TYR A 704 40.59 32.04 0.54
N PRO A 705 39.85 31.54 1.55
CA PRO A 705 40.11 31.81 2.96
C PRO A 705 41.01 30.72 3.60
N LEU A 706 41.70 31.07 4.68
CA LEU A 706 42.76 30.25 5.29
C LEU A 706 42.58 30.13 6.82
N ARG A 707 43.00 28.98 7.38
CA ARG A 707 43.32 28.65 8.81
C ARG A 707 42.25 27.88 9.63
N PRO A 708 42.65 27.13 10.69
CA PRO A 708 43.99 26.57 11.00
C PRO A 708 44.04 25.09 11.45
N GLY A 709 45.07 24.36 11.00
CA GLY A 709 45.89 23.53 11.89
C GLY A 709 45.54 22.04 12.10
N LEU A 710 46.28 21.16 11.41
CA LEU A 710 46.81 19.90 11.95
C LEU A 710 48.04 19.45 11.14
N ARG A 711 48.84 18.53 11.68
CA ARG A 711 50.24 18.26 11.27
C ARG A 711 50.36 17.40 10.00
N PRO A 712 51.45 17.52 9.21
CA PRO A 712 51.64 16.78 7.97
C PRO A 712 52.23 15.37 8.16
N VAL A 713 51.83 14.44 7.29
CA VAL A 713 52.58 13.24 6.93
C VAL A 713 52.64 13.18 5.40
N ALA A 714 53.76 12.72 4.85
CA ALA A 714 54.08 12.85 3.43
C ALA A 714 53.30 11.88 2.53
N ASN A 715 52.95 12.35 1.33
CA ASN A 715 52.96 11.61 0.06
C ASN A 715 52.63 12.58 -1.09
N SER A 716 53.62 13.40 -1.49
CA SER A 716 53.61 14.03 -2.81
C SER A 716 54.03 12.97 -3.82
N VAL A 717 53.16 12.61 -4.76
CA VAL A 717 53.54 11.78 -5.91
C VAL A 717 54.49 12.61 -6.76
N ASP A 718 55.76 12.20 -6.79
CA ASP A 718 56.77 12.88 -7.60
C ASP A 718 56.54 12.51 -9.07
N VAL A 719 56.15 13.51 -9.86
CA VAL A 719 55.86 13.37 -11.29
C VAL A 719 57.12 12.94 -12.05
N ASP A 720 58.30 13.30 -11.54
CA ASP A 720 59.60 12.96 -12.14
C ASP A 720 59.88 11.44 -12.02
N ASP A 721 59.47 10.81 -10.92
CA ASP A 721 59.57 9.36 -10.70
C ASP A 721 58.53 8.59 -11.52
N PHE A 722 57.31 9.13 -11.67
CA PHE A 722 56.29 8.56 -12.55
C PHE A 722 56.74 8.54 -14.01
N ILE A 723 57.34 9.64 -14.48
CA ILE A 723 57.88 9.76 -15.85
C ILE A 723 59.06 8.80 -16.05
N LYS A 724 60.02 8.74 -15.11
CA LYS A 724 61.16 7.80 -15.19
C LYS A 724 60.71 6.35 -15.22
N THR A 725 59.71 5.99 -14.41
CA THR A 725 59.14 4.63 -14.39
C THR A 725 58.52 4.29 -15.75
N ARG A 726 57.71 5.19 -16.34
CA ARG A 726 57.05 4.94 -17.63
C ARG A 726 57.98 4.93 -18.83
N ILE A 727 59.06 5.72 -18.81
CA ILE A 727 60.14 5.62 -19.81
C ILE A 727 60.84 4.26 -19.69
N SER A 728 61.15 3.79 -18.47
CA SER A 728 61.76 2.47 -18.26
C SER A 728 60.84 1.32 -18.70
N ASP A 729 59.53 1.43 -18.50
CA ASP A 729 58.59 0.40 -18.94
C ASP A 729 58.54 0.33 -20.48
N ALA A 730 58.49 1.48 -21.15
CA ALA A 730 58.45 1.56 -22.61
C ALA A 730 59.76 1.11 -23.29
N ASP A 731 60.92 1.41 -22.69
CA ASP A 731 62.23 0.99 -23.23
C ASP A 731 62.48 -0.52 -23.11
N ASN A 732 61.73 -1.23 -22.26
CA ASN A 732 61.86 -2.67 -22.01
C ASN A 732 60.69 -3.51 -22.53
N ASP A 733 59.72 -2.93 -23.25
CA ASP A 733 58.60 -3.67 -23.85
C ASP A 733 59.11 -4.60 -24.99
N PRO A 734 59.01 -5.94 -24.85
CA PRO A 734 59.50 -6.88 -25.85
C PRO A 734 58.55 -7.04 -27.06
N THR A 735 57.40 -6.34 -27.07
CA THR A 735 56.38 -6.42 -28.13
C THR A 735 56.40 -5.24 -29.10
N ALA A 736 57.16 -4.18 -28.80
CA ALA A 736 57.32 -3.02 -29.69
C ALA A 736 58.12 -3.39 -30.96
N PRO A 737 57.63 -3.08 -32.18
CA PRO A 737 58.33 -3.41 -33.42
C PRO A 737 59.60 -2.56 -33.61
N PRO A 738 60.71 -3.12 -34.14
CA PRO A 738 62.03 -2.51 -33.98
C PRO A 738 62.42 -1.38 -34.96
N TYR A 739 61.59 -1.03 -35.96
CA TYR A 739 61.92 0.03 -36.93
C TYR A 739 60.69 0.79 -37.44
N ASP A 740 60.74 2.12 -37.41
CA ASP A 740 59.87 2.96 -38.25
C ASP A 740 60.30 2.85 -39.71
N SER A 741 59.39 2.39 -40.57
CA SER A 741 59.64 2.25 -42.01
C SER A 741 59.44 3.58 -42.73
N ILE A 742 60.51 4.09 -43.35
CA ILE A 742 60.49 5.27 -44.23
C ILE A 742 59.40 5.11 -45.30
N GLN A 743 58.42 6.03 -45.32
CA GLN A 743 57.48 6.13 -46.43
C GLN A 743 58.14 6.78 -47.65
N VAL A 744 57.83 6.25 -48.84
CA VAL A 744 58.33 6.73 -50.12
C VAL A 744 57.39 7.82 -50.64
N TYR A 745 57.89 9.03 -50.85
CA TYR A 745 57.12 10.10 -51.49
C TYR A 745 56.93 9.82 -52.99
N GLY A 746 55.67 9.84 -53.43
CA GLY A 746 55.30 9.83 -54.84
C GLY A 746 55.67 11.14 -55.53
N TYR A 747 55.97 11.05 -56.83
CA TYR A 747 56.40 12.19 -57.64
C TYR A 747 55.19 13.02 -58.11
N GLU A 748 54.91 14.14 -57.45
CA GLU A 748 53.86 15.06 -57.90
C GLU A 748 54.26 15.80 -59.19
N GLY A 749 53.32 15.88 -60.13
CA GLY A 749 53.52 16.47 -61.44
C GLY A 749 53.71 17.99 -61.42
N ARG A 750 54.44 18.52 -62.40
CA ARG A 750 54.59 19.96 -62.59
C ARG A 750 53.30 20.59 -63.09
N GLY A 751 52.64 21.45 -62.31
CA GLY A 751 51.56 22.28 -62.84
C GLY A 751 50.59 22.91 -61.86
N SER A 752 51.05 23.60 -60.81
CA SER A 752 50.16 24.51 -60.06
C SER A 752 50.86 25.82 -59.72
N ILE A 753 50.22 26.94 -60.07
CA ILE A 753 50.70 28.30 -59.81
C ILE A 753 49.90 28.86 -58.64
N ALA A 754 50.13 28.30 -57.46
CA ALA A 754 49.62 28.79 -56.19
C ALA A 754 50.80 28.85 -55.21
N GLY A 755 50.98 30.01 -54.57
CA GLY A 755 52.16 30.27 -53.72
C GLY A 755 52.20 29.34 -52.51
N SER A 756 53.30 28.61 -52.35
CA SER A 756 53.56 27.81 -51.16
C SER A 756 53.64 28.71 -49.92
N LEU A 757 52.89 28.38 -48.87
CA LEU A 757 52.97 29.01 -47.56
C LEU A 757 54.22 28.54 -46.80
N SER A 758 55.39 28.91 -47.33
CA SER A 758 56.71 28.69 -46.73
C SER A 758 57.50 30.01 -46.76
N SER A 759 57.07 30.96 -45.93
CA SER A 759 57.80 32.23 -45.71
C SER A 759 57.67 32.69 -44.26
N LEU A 760 58.39 32.00 -43.37
CA LEU A 760 58.90 32.61 -42.14
C LEU A 760 60.42 32.53 -42.18
N GLU A 761 61.05 33.67 -42.46
CA GLU A 761 62.48 33.87 -42.24
C GLU A 761 62.74 33.84 -40.73
N SER A 762 63.18 32.71 -40.19
CA SER A 762 63.74 32.66 -38.84
C SER A 762 65.22 33.06 -38.90
N VAL A 763 65.49 34.34 -38.67
CA VAL A 763 66.86 34.82 -38.42
C VAL A 763 67.28 34.35 -37.02
N THR A 764 68.07 33.28 -36.96
CA THR A 764 68.84 32.89 -35.77
C THR A 764 70.28 32.63 -36.18
N THR A 765 71.22 33.24 -35.46
CA THR A 765 72.66 33.18 -35.76
C THR A 765 73.26 31.81 -35.45
N ASP A 766 74.17 31.38 -36.31
CA ASP A 766 74.82 30.05 -36.37
C ASP A 766 75.85 29.78 -35.24
N SER A 767 75.58 30.21 -33.99
CA SER A 767 76.61 30.24 -32.92
C SER A 767 76.26 29.60 -31.58
N ASP A 768 75.00 29.23 -31.29
CA ASP A 768 74.59 28.79 -29.94
C ASP A 768 73.62 27.58 -29.96
N LEU A 769 73.96 26.54 -30.72
CA LEU A 769 73.32 25.22 -30.65
C LEU A 769 74.24 24.21 -29.98
N ASP A 770 74.29 24.28 -28.65
CA ASP A 770 75.08 23.37 -27.81
C ASP A 770 74.33 22.04 -27.58
N TYR A 771 74.86 20.95 -28.13
CA TYR A 771 74.21 19.62 -28.16
C TYR A 771 74.68 18.69 -27.03
N ASP A 772 75.53 19.15 -26.11
CA ASP A 772 76.12 18.30 -25.05
C ASP A 772 75.09 17.62 -24.14
N TYR A 773 73.89 18.20 -23.99
CA TYR A 773 72.80 17.60 -23.21
C TYR A 773 72.34 16.24 -23.75
N LEU A 774 72.52 15.94 -25.05
CA LEU A 774 72.15 14.66 -25.66
C LEU A 774 72.93 13.47 -25.08
N GLN A 775 74.11 13.69 -24.50
CA GLN A 775 74.85 12.63 -23.81
C GLN A 775 74.18 12.19 -22.50
N SER A 776 73.38 13.06 -21.88
CA SER A 776 72.71 12.78 -20.60
C SER A 776 71.43 11.95 -20.73
N TRP A 777 70.90 11.78 -21.95
CA TRP A 777 69.61 11.12 -22.22
C TRP A 777 69.72 9.60 -22.41
N GLY A 778 70.88 9.01 -22.15
CA GLY A 778 71.08 7.56 -22.10
C GLY A 778 71.46 6.89 -23.44
N PRO A 779 71.67 5.57 -23.43
CA PRO A 779 72.41 4.87 -24.49
C PRO A 779 71.71 4.84 -25.85
N ARG A 780 70.38 5.03 -25.93
CA ARG A 780 69.63 5.11 -27.20
C ARG A 780 69.96 6.39 -27.99
N PHE A 781 70.24 7.51 -27.31
CA PHE A 781 70.54 8.80 -27.94
C PHE A 781 72.04 9.04 -28.22
N LYS A 782 72.92 8.18 -27.69
CA LYS A 782 74.37 8.27 -27.90
C LYS A 782 74.76 8.39 -29.38
N LYS A 783 74.08 7.66 -30.26
CA LYS A 783 74.34 7.67 -31.71
C LYS A 783 73.86 8.96 -32.42
N LEU A 784 72.99 9.74 -31.79
CA LEU A 784 72.65 11.10 -32.23
C LEU A 784 73.66 12.12 -31.67
N ALA A 785 74.06 11.98 -30.41
CA ALA A 785 75.13 12.80 -29.82
C ALA A 785 76.45 12.66 -30.61
N ASP A 786 76.81 11.44 -31.01
CA ASP A 786 77.96 11.16 -31.88
C ASP A 786 77.81 11.72 -33.33
N LEU A 787 76.60 12.13 -33.74
CA LEU A 787 76.28 12.63 -35.09
C LEU A 787 76.21 14.16 -35.16
N TYR A 788 75.74 14.81 -34.09
CA TYR A 788 75.55 16.27 -34.00
C TYR A 788 76.56 16.95 -33.07
N GLY A 789 77.27 16.22 -32.22
CA GLY A 789 78.39 16.75 -31.43
C GLY A 789 79.53 17.19 -32.34
N THR A 790 79.76 18.50 -32.42
CA THR A 790 80.83 19.09 -33.21
C THR A 790 82.18 18.61 -32.74
N LYS A 791 82.85 17.86 -33.63
CA LYS A 791 84.21 17.38 -33.42
C LYS A 791 85.18 18.51 -33.75
N ASP A 792 85.42 19.38 -32.78
CA ASP A 792 86.45 20.43 -32.90
C ASP A 792 87.82 19.79 -33.14
N SER A 793 88.30 19.93 -34.37
CA SER A 793 89.62 19.49 -34.80
C SER A 793 90.60 20.65 -34.80
N ALA A 794 91.52 20.67 -33.84
CA ALA A 794 92.71 21.52 -33.87
C ALA A 794 93.90 20.87 -33.12
N ASP A 795 94.78 20.26 -33.91
CA ASP A 795 96.25 20.26 -33.89
C ASP A 795 97.10 20.23 -32.60
N ASP A 796 98.15 19.40 -32.69
CA ASP A 796 99.51 19.52 -32.13
C ASP A 796 99.74 19.93 -30.65
N ASN A 797 100.18 18.94 -29.85
CA ASN A 797 101.57 18.90 -29.33
C ASN A 797 101.87 17.63 -28.52
N SER A 798 102.70 16.72 -29.06
CA SER A 798 103.84 16.00 -28.42
C SER A 798 104.21 14.71 -29.15
#